data_AF-A0AB72XI97-F1
#
_entry.id   AF-A0AB72XI97-F1
#
_cell.length_a   1.000
_cell.length_b   1.000
_cell.length_c   1.000
_cell.angle_alpha   90.00
_cell.angle_beta   90.00
_cell.angle_gamma   90.00
#
_symmetry.space_group_name_H-M   'P 1'
#
loop_
_entity.id
_entity.type
_entity.pdbx_description
1 polymer ?
#
loop_
_entity_poly.entity_id
_entity_poly.type
_entity_poly.pdbx_seq_one_letter_code
_entity_poly.pdbx_strand_id
1 'polypeptide(L)'
;MSFVVTAPPVLASAASDLGGIASMISEANAMAAVRTTALAPAAADEVSAAIAALFSSYARDYQTLSVQVTAFHVQFVQTLTNAGQLYAVVDVGNGVLLKTEQQVLGVINAPTQTLLGRPLIGDGTHGAPGTGQNGGAGGILWGNGGNGGSGAPGQPGGRGGDAGLFGHGGHGGVGGPGIAGAAGTAGLPGGNGANGGSGGIGGAGGAGGNGGLLFGNGGAGGQGGSGGLGGSGGAGGAGRAAGPAGGTGGIGGIGGIGGAGGVGGHGSALFGHAGINGDGGTGGMGGQGGAGGNGWAAEGITVGIGEQGGQGGDGGAGGAGGIGGSAGGIGGSQGAGGHGGDGGQGGAGGSGGVGGGGAGAGGDGGAGGIGGTGGNGSIGGAAGNGGNGGRGGAGGMATAGSDGGNGGGGGNGGVGGTGGIGGDGGVTTVSGSGGRGGDGGDGGQGTDGGAGISGPGGLGGRGGDGGNGGAGGSPGLGSSKEAAAAAGVVFGSGGHGGAGGNGGDGGAGDHGPAGDNPGFAGGNGGAGGHGGQGGAASPPNLNEDWHGLFGSNGDGGAGGDGGAGGGGGNGGAGVGSAGGAGGTGGDGGAAGAGGAPGNGYFQQPAPQGLPIGTGGTGGEGGAGGAGGDGGQGDIGFDGGRGGDGGPGGGGGAGGDGSGTFNAQANNGGDGGAGGVGGAGGTGGTGGVGADGGRGGDSGRGGDGGNAGHGGAAEFSGRGVYGGEGGSGGAGGNAGGAGTGGTAGSGGAGGFGGNGADGGNGGNGGNGGFGGINGTFGTNGAGGTGGLGTLLGGHNGNIGLNGATGGIGSTTLTNATVPLQLVNTTEPVVFISLNGGQMVPVLLDTGSTGLVMDSQFLTQNFGPVIGTGTAGYAGGLTYNYNTYSTTVDFGNGLLTLPTSVNVVTSSSPGTLGNFLSRSGAVGVLGIGPNNGFPGTSSIVTAMPGLLNNGVLIDESAGILQFGPNTLTGGITISGAPISTVAVQIDNGPLQQAPVMFDSGGINGTIPSALASLPSGGFVPAGTTISVYTSDGQTLLYSYTTTATNTPFVTSGGVMNTGHVPFAQQPIYVSYSPTAIGTTTFN
;
A
#
# COMPACT_ATOMS: atom_id res chain seq x y z
N MET A 1 -16.92 40.99 -17.79
CA MET A 1 -16.47 42.39 -17.93
C MET A 1 -16.27 42.94 -16.53
N SER A 2 -15.10 43.52 -16.21
CA SER A 2 -14.87 44.09 -14.87
C SER A 2 -15.74 45.34 -14.71
N PHE A 3 -16.71 45.30 -13.80
CA PHE A 3 -17.43 46.51 -13.40
C PHE A 3 -16.45 47.40 -12.64
N VAL A 4 -16.09 48.54 -13.23
CA VAL A 4 -15.40 49.61 -12.52
C VAL A 4 -16.43 50.23 -11.57
N VAL A 5 -16.28 50.00 -10.27
CA VAL A 5 -17.13 50.63 -9.24
C VAL A 5 -16.57 52.01 -8.94
N THR A 6 -17.25 53.08 -9.37
CA THR A 6 -16.98 54.45 -8.91
C THR A 6 -18.00 54.85 -7.85
N ALA A 7 -17.59 55.65 -6.86
CA ALA A 7 -18.50 56.22 -5.85
C ALA A 7 -18.65 57.74 -6.05
N PRO A 8 -19.58 58.21 -6.91
CA PRO A 8 -19.73 59.63 -7.24
C PRO A 8 -19.87 60.60 -6.05
N PRO A 9 -20.56 60.25 -4.94
CA PRO A 9 -20.66 61.15 -3.78
C PRO A 9 -19.30 61.45 -3.12
N VAL A 10 -18.37 60.49 -3.14
CA VAL A 10 -17.03 60.63 -2.57
C VAL A 10 -16.16 61.54 -3.44
N LEU A 11 -16.31 61.45 -4.77
CA LEU A 11 -15.59 62.34 -5.70
C LEU A 11 -16.07 63.79 -5.61
N ALA A 12 -17.38 64.00 -5.41
CA ALA A 12 -17.95 65.32 -5.21
C ALA A 12 -17.50 65.96 -3.88
N SER A 13 -17.45 65.19 -2.78
CA SER A 13 -16.94 65.71 -1.51
C SER A 13 -15.45 66.06 -1.60
N ALA A 14 -14.65 65.18 -2.20
CA ALA A 14 -13.22 65.42 -2.40
C ALA A 14 -12.94 66.65 -3.26
N ALA A 15 -13.72 66.88 -4.32
CA ALA A 15 -13.60 68.08 -5.15
C ALA A 15 -13.95 69.36 -4.38
N SER A 16 -14.99 69.30 -3.52
CA SER A 16 -15.36 70.42 -2.64
C SER A 16 -14.27 70.73 -1.62
N ASP A 17 -13.72 69.70 -0.97
CA ASP A 17 -12.62 69.85 0.01
C ASP A 17 -11.36 70.43 -0.65
N LEU A 18 -10.99 69.93 -1.83
CA LEU A 18 -9.87 70.45 -2.63
C LEU A 18 -10.09 71.90 -3.07
N GLY A 19 -11.33 72.29 -3.38
CA GLY A 19 -11.69 73.69 -3.65
C GLY A 19 -11.53 74.59 -2.42
N GLY A 20 -11.94 74.10 -1.25
CA GLY A 20 -11.75 74.79 0.04
C GLY A 20 -10.28 75.01 0.38
N ILE A 21 -9.44 73.98 0.23
CA ILE A 21 -7.98 74.06 0.43
C ILE A 21 -7.36 75.10 -0.51
N ALA A 22 -7.75 75.11 -1.79
CA ALA A 22 -7.23 76.07 -2.75
C ALA A 22 -7.60 77.52 -2.42
N SER A 23 -8.83 77.75 -1.94
CA SER A 23 -9.25 79.08 -1.48
C SER A 23 -8.40 79.56 -0.30
N MET A 24 -8.17 78.69 0.69
CA MET A 24 -7.33 79.00 1.85
C MET A 24 -5.88 79.32 1.45
N ILE A 25 -5.29 78.52 0.53
CA ILE A 25 -3.92 78.75 0.06
C ILE A 25 -3.82 80.04 -0.76
N SER A 26 -4.81 80.32 -1.62
CA SER A 26 -4.85 81.54 -2.44
C SER A 26 -4.97 82.80 -1.57
N GLU A 27 -5.82 82.79 -0.53
CA GLU A 27 -5.90 83.87 0.44
C GLU A 27 -4.60 84.05 1.23
N ALA A 28 -4.00 82.95 1.70
CA ALA A 28 -2.71 83.01 2.41
C ALA A 28 -1.59 83.57 1.53
N ASN A 29 -1.49 83.13 0.27
CA ASN A 29 -0.51 83.64 -0.69
C ASN A 29 -0.76 85.11 -1.03
N ALA A 30 -2.02 85.54 -1.14
CA ALA A 30 -2.37 86.95 -1.36
C ALA A 30 -1.97 87.83 -0.17
N MET A 31 -2.19 87.38 1.08
CA MET A 31 -1.74 88.10 2.27
C MET A 31 -0.21 88.19 2.34
N ALA A 32 0.50 87.10 2.02
CA ALA A 32 1.96 87.05 2.01
C ALA A 32 2.57 87.92 0.90
N ALA A 33 1.90 88.04 -0.25
CA ALA A 33 2.34 88.84 -1.39
C ALA A 33 2.62 90.30 -1.00
N VAL A 34 1.75 90.88 -0.17
CA VAL A 34 1.84 92.29 0.24
C VAL A 34 3.15 92.60 0.95
N ARG A 35 3.65 91.70 1.81
CA ARG A 35 4.85 91.94 2.62
C ARG A 35 6.15 91.44 1.99
N THR A 36 6.07 90.57 0.99
CA THR A 36 7.25 89.92 0.37
C THR A 36 7.67 90.54 -0.96
N THR A 37 6.72 91.11 -1.72
CA THR A 37 6.97 91.68 -3.06
C THR A 37 7.37 93.15 -3.06
N ALA A 38 7.29 93.80 -1.90
CA ALA A 38 7.65 95.20 -1.67
C ALA A 38 8.60 95.31 -0.46
N LEU A 39 9.60 94.43 -0.39
CA LEU A 39 10.54 94.40 0.72
C LEU A 39 11.38 95.69 0.69
N ALA A 40 11.35 96.45 1.78
CA ALA A 40 12.20 97.64 1.92
C ALA A 40 13.64 97.21 2.21
N PRO A 41 14.65 97.90 1.66
CA PRO A 41 16.03 97.61 2.00
C PRO A 41 16.31 97.87 3.49
N ALA A 42 17.12 97.01 4.10
CA ALA A 42 17.43 97.09 5.53
C ALA A 42 18.28 98.33 5.90
N ALA A 43 18.99 98.91 4.93
CA ALA A 43 19.72 100.15 5.04
C ALA A 43 19.70 100.90 3.69
N ALA A 44 20.02 102.19 3.70
CA ALA A 44 20.00 103.06 2.52
C ALA A 44 21.23 102.89 1.61
N ASP A 45 21.75 101.66 1.50
CA ASP A 45 22.88 101.32 0.65
C ASP A 45 22.42 100.47 -0.55
N GLU A 46 23.23 100.51 -1.59
CA GLU A 46 22.95 99.88 -2.88
C GLU A 46 22.91 98.35 -2.79
N VAL A 47 23.65 97.74 -1.85
CA VAL A 47 23.66 96.28 -1.65
C VAL A 47 22.36 95.86 -0.97
N SER A 48 21.92 96.55 0.08
CA SER A 48 20.62 96.31 0.72
C SER A 48 19.45 96.54 -0.23
N ALA A 49 19.52 97.57 -1.08
CA ALA A 49 18.54 97.83 -2.14
C ALA A 49 18.51 96.73 -3.19
N ALA A 50 19.67 96.27 -3.66
CA ALA A 50 19.76 95.18 -4.64
C ALA A 50 19.28 93.84 -4.06
N ILE A 51 19.63 93.53 -2.81
CA ILE A 51 19.16 92.31 -2.12
C ILE A 51 17.64 92.36 -1.91
N ALA A 52 17.09 93.49 -1.44
CA ALA A 52 15.65 93.64 -1.27
C ALA A 52 14.90 93.59 -2.60
N ALA A 53 15.47 94.14 -3.67
CA ALA A 53 14.94 94.04 -5.03
C ALA A 53 14.98 92.60 -5.57
N LEU A 54 16.07 91.86 -5.32
CA LEU A 54 16.19 90.45 -5.70
C LEU A 54 15.14 89.59 -5.00
N PHE A 55 15.00 89.71 -3.68
CA PHE A 55 13.98 88.97 -2.93
C PHE A 55 12.56 89.39 -3.32
N SER A 56 12.32 90.68 -3.55
CA SER A 56 11.04 91.17 -4.06
C SER A 56 10.73 90.63 -5.47
N SER A 57 11.75 90.45 -6.32
CA SER A 57 11.61 89.84 -7.65
C SER A 57 11.22 88.37 -7.54
N TYR A 58 11.98 87.58 -6.77
CA TYR A 58 11.64 86.17 -6.54
C TYR A 58 10.25 85.99 -5.92
N ALA A 59 9.85 86.89 -5.01
CA ALA A 59 8.51 86.88 -4.44
C ALA A 59 7.44 87.13 -5.51
N ARG A 60 7.66 88.05 -6.46
CA ARG A 60 6.71 88.29 -7.57
C ARG A 60 6.65 87.13 -8.55
N ASP A 61 7.78 86.51 -8.85
CA ASP A 61 7.85 85.31 -9.69
C ASP A 61 7.08 84.15 -9.03
N TYR A 62 7.24 83.98 -7.71
CA TYR A 62 6.45 83.02 -6.93
C TYR A 62 4.95 83.36 -6.98
N GLN A 63 4.55 84.63 -6.88
CA GLN A 63 3.14 85.00 -7.01
C GLN A 63 2.60 84.70 -8.42
N THR A 64 3.39 84.93 -9.47
CA THR A 64 3.00 84.56 -10.85
C THR A 64 2.85 83.05 -11.00
N LEU A 65 3.80 82.26 -10.46
CA LEU A 65 3.68 80.80 -10.46
C LEU A 65 2.50 80.33 -9.62
N SER A 66 2.26 80.93 -8.45
CA SER A 66 1.13 80.59 -7.60
C SER A 66 -0.20 80.83 -8.31
N VAL A 67 -0.32 81.88 -9.13
CA VAL A 67 -1.53 82.12 -9.94
C VAL A 67 -1.69 81.03 -11.00
N GLN A 68 -0.61 80.58 -11.65
CA GLN A 68 -0.66 79.47 -12.61
C GLN A 68 -1.05 78.14 -11.96
N VAL A 69 -0.50 77.85 -10.77
CA VAL A 69 -0.86 76.66 -9.98
C VAL A 69 -2.31 76.74 -9.52
N THR A 70 -2.80 77.90 -9.08
CA THR A 70 -4.22 78.10 -8.75
C THR A 70 -5.10 77.84 -9.96
N ALA A 71 -4.73 78.34 -11.15
CA ALA A 71 -5.49 78.10 -12.38
C ALA A 71 -5.53 76.60 -12.75
N PHE A 72 -4.39 75.91 -12.63
CA PHE A 72 -4.32 74.46 -12.83
C PHE A 72 -5.19 73.72 -11.80
N HIS A 73 -5.12 74.08 -10.53
CA HIS A 73 -5.89 73.44 -9.47
C HIS A 73 -7.39 73.64 -9.66
N VAL A 74 -7.82 74.83 -10.08
CA VAL A 74 -9.21 75.10 -10.45
C VAL A 74 -9.65 74.22 -11.61
N GLN A 75 -8.84 74.09 -12.66
CA GLN A 75 -9.14 73.18 -13.78
C GLN A 75 -9.19 71.73 -13.32
N PHE A 76 -8.29 71.30 -12.42
CA PHE A 76 -8.27 69.95 -11.88
C PHE A 76 -9.53 69.65 -11.06
N VAL A 77 -9.92 70.53 -10.15
CA VAL A 77 -11.14 70.39 -9.34
C VAL A 77 -12.40 70.44 -10.21
N GLN A 78 -12.44 71.30 -11.24
CA GLN A 78 -13.53 71.33 -12.23
C GLN A 78 -13.58 70.03 -13.03
N THR A 79 -12.44 69.51 -13.47
CA THR A 79 -12.36 68.22 -14.17
C THR A 79 -12.85 67.08 -13.28
N LEU A 80 -12.46 67.08 -12.00
CA LEU A 80 -12.89 66.08 -11.03
C LEU A 80 -14.40 66.15 -10.73
N THR A 81 -14.93 67.37 -10.61
CA THR A 81 -16.37 67.62 -10.43
C THR A 81 -17.16 67.14 -11.66
N ASN A 82 -16.68 67.48 -12.86
CA ASN A 82 -17.31 67.07 -14.12
C ASN A 82 -17.22 65.55 -14.31
N ALA A 83 -16.09 64.92 -13.96
CA ALA A 83 -15.95 63.47 -13.98
C ALA A 83 -16.95 62.80 -13.03
N GLY A 84 -17.07 63.29 -11.78
CA GLY A 84 -18.06 62.80 -10.82
C GLY A 84 -19.51 62.92 -11.33
N GLN A 85 -19.84 64.01 -12.02
CA GLN A 85 -21.15 64.19 -12.64
C GLN A 85 -21.38 63.28 -13.86
N LEU A 86 -20.37 63.10 -14.72
CA LEU A 86 -20.44 62.18 -15.85
C LEU A 86 -20.62 60.73 -15.38
N TYR A 87 -19.91 60.30 -14.33
CA TYR A 87 -20.12 59.00 -13.72
C TYR A 87 -21.51 58.87 -13.08
N ALA A 88 -22.01 59.90 -12.39
CA ALA A 88 -23.36 59.87 -11.83
C ALA A 88 -24.46 59.82 -12.91
N VAL A 89 -24.30 60.51 -14.04
CA VAL A 89 -25.21 60.45 -15.19
C VAL A 89 -25.16 59.09 -15.88
N VAL A 90 -23.98 58.48 -15.96
CA VAL A 90 -23.82 57.11 -16.46
C VAL A 90 -24.46 56.10 -15.50
N ASP A 91 -24.33 56.26 -14.17
CA ASP A 91 -24.99 55.37 -13.18
C ASP A 91 -26.52 55.51 -13.20
N VAL A 92 -27.04 56.72 -13.31
CA VAL A 92 -28.50 56.95 -13.47
C VAL A 92 -28.97 56.44 -14.83
N GLY A 93 -28.20 56.66 -15.90
CA GLY A 93 -28.51 56.15 -17.25
C GLY A 93 -28.50 54.63 -17.31
N ASN A 94 -27.51 53.98 -16.69
CA ASN A 94 -27.43 52.54 -16.55
C ASN A 94 -28.58 52.00 -15.69
N GLY A 95 -28.94 52.69 -14.59
CA GLY A 95 -30.09 52.34 -13.76
C GLY A 95 -31.45 52.50 -14.47
N VAL A 96 -31.58 53.47 -15.36
CA VAL A 96 -32.77 53.65 -16.23
C VAL A 96 -32.81 52.58 -17.31
N LEU A 97 -31.67 52.22 -17.91
CA LEU A 97 -31.58 51.11 -18.86
C LEU A 97 -31.99 49.78 -18.22
N LEU A 98 -31.47 49.48 -17.02
CA LEU A 98 -31.85 48.29 -16.23
C LEU A 98 -33.35 48.27 -15.87
N LYS A 99 -33.92 49.41 -15.44
CA LYS A 99 -35.36 49.50 -15.15
C LYS A 99 -36.22 49.41 -16.41
N THR A 100 -35.74 49.96 -17.53
CA THR A 100 -36.43 49.90 -18.82
C THR A 100 -36.41 48.48 -19.36
N GLU A 101 -35.30 47.76 -19.25
CA GLU A 101 -35.21 46.33 -19.55
C GLU A 101 -36.19 45.52 -18.68
N GLN A 102 -36.23 45.77 -17.36
CA GLN A 102 -37.19 45.11 -16.46
C GLN A 102 -38.66 45.44 -16.78
N GLN A 103 -38.96 46.68 -17.19
CA GLN A 103 -40.30 47.10 -17.60
C GLN A 103 -40.72 46.48 -18.93
N VAL A 104 -39.82 46.43 -19.92
CA VAL A 104 -40.04 45.79 -21.22
C VAL A 104 -40.24 44.29 -21.03
N LEU A 105 -39.39 43.62 -20.24
CA LEU A 105 -39.57 42.22 -19.86
C LEU A 105 -40.87 42.00 -19.10
N GLY A 106 -41.26 42.92 -18.21
CA GLY A 106 -42.53 42.89 -17.50
C GLY A 106 -43.74 42.92 -18.45
N VAL A 107 -43.72 43.78 -19.46
CA VAL A 107 -44.78 43.86 -20.49
C VAL A 107 -44.81 42.60 -21.37
N ILE A 108 -43.65 42.11 -21.79
CA ILE A 108 -43.52 40.88 -22.58
C ILE A 108 -44.01 39.65 -21.81
N ASN A 109 -43.73 39.60 -20.51
CA ASN A 109 -44.07 38.47 -19.65
C ASN A 109 -45.50 38.53 -19.10
N ALA A 110 -46.14 39.71 -19.03
CA ALA A 110 -47.46 39.86 -18.41
C ALA A 110 -48.53 38.91 -18.98
N PRO A 111 -48.64 38.69 -20.31
CA PRO A 111 -49.61 37.76 -20.87
C PRO A 111 -49.38 36.31 -20.42
N THR A 112 -48.14 35.83 -20.45
CA THR A 112 -47.81 34.44 -20.07
C THR A 112 -47.82 34.23 -18.57
N GLN A 113 -47.42 35.22 -17.79
CA GLN A 113 -47.53 35.19 -16.33
C GLN A 113 -49.00 35.11 -15.89
N THR A 114 -49.89 35.82 -16.57
CA THR A 114 -51.33 35.80 -16.25
C THR A 114 -52.00 34.51 -16.69
N LEU A 115 -51.66 34.00 -17.89
CA LEU A 115 -52.32 32.84 -18.48
C LEU A 115 -51.77 31.50 -17.99
N LEU A 116 -50.46 31.43 -17.75
CA LEU A 116 -49.72 30.19 -17.50
C LEU A 116 -48.93 30.22 -16.18
N GLY A 117 -48.98 31.33 -15.42
CA GLY A 117 -48.26 31.49 -14.16
C GLY A 117 -46.74 31.50 -14.30
N ARG A 118 -46.22 31.72 -15.51
CA ARG A 118 -44.78 31.66 -15.83
C ARG A 118 -44.37 32.75 -16.82
N PRO A 119 -43.16 33.33 -16.68
CA PRO A 119 -42.69 34.35 -17.61
C PRO A 119 -42.48 33.74 -19.00
N LEU A 120 -42.54 34.57 -20.04
CA LEU A 120 -42.10 34.15 -21.37
C LEU A 120 -40.57 34.13 -21.44
N ILE A 121 -39.92 35.17 -20.90
CA ILE A 121 -38.47 35.35 -20.87
C ILE A 121 -38.02 35.76 -19.46
N GLY A 122 -37.07 35.04 -18.88
CA GLY A 122 -36.45 35.36 -17.59
C GLY A 122 -36.06 34.11 -16.80
N ASP A 123 -35.04 34.21 -15.96
CA ASP A 123 -34.58 33.11 -15.13
C ASP A 123 -35.57 32.79 -13.99
N GLY A 124 -35.54 31.55 -13.53
CA GLY A 124 -36.30 31.10 -12.38
C GLY A 124 -35.75 31.65 -11.06
N THR A 125 -36.64 31.89 -10.10
CA THR A 125 -36.25 32.37 -8.77
C THR A 125 -35.52 31.27 -7.99
N HIS A 126 -34.34 31.58 -7.44
CA HIS A 126 -33.64 30.67 -6.53
C HIS A 126 -34.48 30.37 -5.28
N GLY A 127 -34.45 29.13 -4.80
CA GLY A 127 -35.03 28.77 -3.51
C GLY A 127 -34.26 29.42 -2.36
N ALA A 128 -34.97 29.77 -1.28
CA ALA A 128 -34.36 30.42 -0.13
C ALA A 128 -33.37 29.47 0.60
N PRO A 129 -32.13 29.89 0.91
CA PRO A 129 -31.19 29.07 1.68
C PRO A 129 -31.74 28.65 3.05
N GLY A 130 -31.43 27.44 3.49
CA GLY A 130 -31.86 26.88 4.78
C GLY A 130 -33.35 26.50 4.86
N THR A 131 -34.07 26.49 3.74
CA THR A 131 -35.51 26.16 3.71
C THR A 131 -35.86 24.88 2.95
N GLY A 132 -34.93 24.36 2.14
CA GLY A 132 -35.19 23.26 1.21
C GLY A 132 -36.16 23.63 0.07
N GLN A 133 -36.44 24.92 -0.14
CA GLN A 133 -37.36 25.35 -1.20
C GLN A 133 -36.81 25.06 -2.59
N ASN A 134 -37.66 24.55 -3.47
CA ASN A 134 -37.29 24.33 -4.87
C ASN A 134 -37.00 25.65 -5.58
N GLY A 135 -36.10 25.59 -6.57
CA GLY A 135 -35.92 26.67 -7.53
C GLY A 135 -37.14 26.79 -8.44
N GLY A 136 -37.52 28.02 -8.75
CA GLY A 136 -38.56 28.33 -9.72
C GLY A 136 -38.14 27.94 -11.13
N ALA A 137 -39.09 27.57 -11.97
CA ALA A 137 -38.81 27.30 -13.37
C ALA A 137 -38.44 28.58 -14.14
N GLY A 138 -37.56 28.45 -15.12
CA GLY A 138 -37.26 29.53 -16.08
C GLY A 138 -38.46 29.89 -16.97
N GLY A 139 -38.34 31.00 -17.68
CA GLY A 139 -39.33 31.49 -18.64
C GLY A 139 -39.59 30.48 -19.76
N ILE A 140 -40.82 30.44 -20.27
CA ILE A 140 -41.29 29.43 -21.24
C ILE A 140 -40.42 29.41 -22.51
N LEU A 141 -40.01 30.57 -23.01
CA LEU A 141 -39.17 30.68 -24.20
C LEU A 141 -37.68 30.70 -23.83
N TRP A 142 -37.27 31.62 -22.96
CA TRP A 142 -35.86 31.79 -22.62
C TRP A 142 -35.69 32.03 -21.13
N GLY A 143 -34.83 31.25 -20.48
CA GLY A 143 -34.48 31.45 -19.07
C GLY A 143 -33.96 30.18 -18.43
N ASN A 144 -32.93 30.33 -17.61
CA ASN A 144 -32.41 29.28 -16.77
C ASN A 144 -33.40 28.96 -15.64
N GLY A 145 -33.39 27.73 -15.15
CA GLY A 145 -34.07 27.42 -13.90
C GLY A 145 -33.34 27.98 -12.68
N GLY A 146 -34.08 28.34 -11.63
CA GLY A 146 -33.47 28.80 -10.38
C GLY A 146 -32.82 27.65 -9.61
N ASN A 147 -31.75 27.90 -8.86
CA ASN A 147 -31.17 26.87 -7.98
C ASN A 147 -32.12 26.55 -6.81
N GLY A 148 -32.11 25.31 -6.34
CA GLY A 148 -32.79 24.91 -5.11
C GLY A 148 -32.12 25.51 -3.87
N GLY A 149 -32.92 25.87 -2.87
CA GLY A 149 -32.44 26.35 -1.58
C GLY A 149 -31.88 25.19 -0.74
N SER A 150 -30.83 25.45 0.04
CA SER A 150 -30.29 24.45 0.98
C SER A 150 -31.30 24.07 2.06
N GLY A 151 -31.22 22.87 2.62
CA GLY A 151 -32.07 22.40 3.70
C GLY A 151 -31.69 22.95 5.08
N ALA A 152 -32.68 23.09 5.97
CA ALA A 152 -32.45 23.26 7.42
C ALA A 152 -31.89 21.96 8.03
N PRO A 153 -31.40 21.94 9.28
CA PRO A 153 -30.91 20.70 9.89
C PRO A 153 -31.89 19.52 9.77
N GLY A 154 -31.41 18.39 9.24
CA GLY A 154 -32.17 17.17 8.95
C GLY A 154 -33.13 17.26 7.76
N GLN A 155 -33.23 18.40 7.07
CA GLN A 155 -34.14 18.61 5.94
C GLN A 155 -33.40 18.50 4.60
N PRO A 156 -34.05 17.97 3.55
CA PRO A 156 -33.45 17.88 2.23
C PRO A 156 -33.26 19.26 1.59
N GLY A 157 -32.33 19.34 0.64
CA GLY A 157 -32.19 20.49 -0.24
C GLY A 157 -33.30 20.53 -1.29
N GLY A 158 -33.65 21.73 -1.75
CA GLY A 158 -34.67 21.91 -2.77
C GLY A 158 -34.21 21.45 -4.14
N ARG A 159 -35.14 20.99 -4.98
CA ARG A 159 -34.85 20.67 -6.39
C ARG A 159 -34.53 21.96 -7.17
N GLY A 160 -33.58 21.89 -8.10
CA GLY A 160 -33.34 22.95 -9.08
C GLY A 160 -34.51 23.12 -10.05
N GLY A 161 -34.79 24.35 -10.45
CA GLY A 161 -35.86 24.66 -11.40
C GLY A 161 -35.54 24.18 -12.80
N ASP A 162 -36.56 23.78 -13.56
CA ASP A 162 -36.41 23.44 -14.97
C ASP A 162 -36.33 24.71 -15.82
N ALA A 163 -35.52 24.70 -16.89
CA ALA A 163 -35.55 25.74 -17.92
C ALA A 163 -36.76 25.60 -18.86
N GLY A 164 -37.00 26.61 -19.70
CA GLY A 164 -38.07 26.60 -20.71
C GLY A 164 -37.67 25.95 -22.04
N LEU A 165 -37.87 26.65 -23.15
CA LEU A 165 -37.45 26.20 -24.47
C LEU A 165 -35.92 26.29 -24.65
N PHE A 166 -35.34 27.40 -24.18
CA PHE A 166 -33.92 27.67 -24.13
C PHE A 166 -33.48 28.04 -22.70
N GLY A 167 -32.37 27.47 -22.23
CA GLY A 167 -31.78 27.79 -20.91
C GLY A 167 -31.27 26.57 -20.18
N HIS A 168 -30.46 26.76 -19.15
CA HIS A 168 -29.91 25.67 -18.33
C HIS A 168 -30.79 25.38 -17.12
N GLY A 169 -30.89 24.11 -16.72
CA GLY A 169 -31.55 23.74 -15.48
C GLY A 169 -30.81 24.26 -14.26
N GLY A 170 -31.56 24.61 -13.20
CA GLY A 170 -30.97 25.08 -11.94
C GLY A 170 -30.29 23.96 -11.16
N HIS A 171 -29.31 24.29 -10.33
CA HIS A 171 -28.66 23.30 -9.45
C HIS A 171 -29.59 22.87 -8.32
N GLY A 172 -29.47 21.63 -7.86
CA GLY A 172 -30.10 21.16 -6.64
C GLY A 172 -29.51 21.82 -5.39
N GLY A 173 -30.33 22.06 -4.37
CA GLY A 173 -29.90 22.61 -3.09
C GLY A 173 -29.17 21.56 -2.25
N VAL A 174 -28.23 22.00 -1.41
CA VAL A 174 -27.53 21.10 -0.46
C VAL A 174 -28.49 20.65 0.66
N GLY A 175 -28.43 19.38 1.05
CA GLY A 175 -29.16 18.86 2.21
C GLY A 175 -28.64 19.43 3.53
N GLY A 176 -29.51 19.65 4.51
CA GLY A 176 -29.10 20.22 5.79
C GLY A 176 -28.44 19.20 6.72
N PRO A 177 -27.55 19.62 7.62
CA PRO A 177 -26.83 18.70 8.51
C PRO A 177 -27.76 18.02 9.52
N GLY A 178 -27.45 16.80 9.93
CA GLY A 178 -28.17 16.10 10.99
C GLY A 178 -28.05 16.80 12.35
N ILE A 179 -29.07 16.66 13.18
CA ILE A 179 -29.10 17.25 14.53
C ILE A 179 -28.17 16.44 15.45
N ALA A 180 -27.32 17.10 16.25
CA ALA A 180 -26.48 16.38 17.20
C ALA A 180 -27.31 15.69 18.30
N GLY A 181 -26.85 14.52 18.73
CA GLY A 181 -27.43 13.77 19.83
C GLY A 181 -27.20 14.46 21.17
N ALA A 182 -28.18 14.35 22.08
CA ALA A 182 -28.07 14.94 23.41
C ALA A 182 -27.01 14.19 24.24
N ALA A 183 -26.23 14.92 25.04
CA ALA A 183 -25.32 14.30 26.00
C ALA A 183 -26.10 13.54 27.09
N GLY A 184 -25.57 12.39 27.49
CA GLY A 184 -26.05 11.61 28.62
C GLY A 184 -25.81 12.35 29.94
N THR A 185 -26.81 12.32 30.82
CA THR A 185 -26.69 12.88 32.17
C THR A 185 -25.81 11.99 33.04
N ALA A 186 -25.04 12.59 33.95
CA ALA A 186 -24.31 11.84 34.96
C ALA A 186 -25.25 10.99 35.84
N GLY A 187 -24.76 9.85 36.31
CA GLY A 187 -25.49 8.96 37.19
C GLY A 187 -25.78 9.61 38.54
N LEU A 188 -26.95 9.28 39.12
CA LEU A 188 -27.21 9.54 40.54
C LEU A 188 -26.25 8.70 41.41
N PRO A 189 -26.04 9.02 42.69
CA PRO A 189 -25.14 8.24 43.54
C PRO A 189 -25.41 6.72 43.46
N GLY A 190 -24.38 5.98 43.06
CA GLY A 190 -24.40 4.53 42.79
C GLY A 190 -25.18 4.06 41.57
N GLY A 191 -25.56 4.97 40.68
CA GLY A 191 -26.19 4.67 39.39
C GLY A 191 -25.24 4.98 38.22
N ASN A 192 -25.38 4.24 37.14
CA ASN A 192 -24.59 4.42 35.91
C ASN A 192 -24.91 5.77 35.24
N GLY A 193 -23.94 6.29 34.49
CA GLY A 193 -24.19 7.40 33.57
C GLY A 193 -25.20 7.02 32.49
N ALA A 194 -26.04 7.98 32.09
CA ALA A 194 -26.95 7.75 30.98
C ALA A 194 -26.18 7.73 29.64
N ASN A 195 -26.65 6.96 28.68
CA ASN A 195 -26.06 6.94 27.35
C ASN A 195 -26.28 8.28 26.63
N GLY A 196 -25.35 8.63 25.73
CA GLY A 196 -25.56 9.72 24.78
C GLY A 196 -26.62 9.38 23.74
N GLY A 197 -27.37 10.38 23.30
CA GLY A 197 -28.34 10.24 22.22
C GLY A 197 -27.65 10.08 20.86
N SER A 198 -28.29 9.38 19.93
CA SER A 198 -27.78 9.26 18.56
C SER A 198 -27.84 10.60 17.81
N GLY A 199 -26.90 10.80 16.89
CA GLY A 199 -26.95 11.89 15.91
C GLY A 199 -28.05 11.66 14.87
N GLY A 200 -28.70 12.74 14.43
CA GLY A 200 -29.72 12.73 13.39
C GLY A 200 -29.14 12.51 12.00
N ILE A 201 -29.95 12.00 11.08
CA ILE A 201 -29.56 11.79 9.69
C ILE A 201 -29.43 13.14 8.95
N GLY A 202 -28.43 13.28 8.10
CA GLY A 202 -28.28 14.43 7.21
C GLY A 202 -29.34 14.44 6.11
N GLY A 203 -29.84 15.62 5.74
CA GLY A 203 -30.83 15.76 4.67
C GLY A 203 -30.24 15.37 3.31
N ALA A 204 -31.05 14.81 2.42
CA ALA A 204 -30.61 14.52 1.05
C ALA A 204 -30.36 15.81 0.26
N GLY A 205 -29.43 15.76 -0.71
CA GLY A 205 -29.28 16.81 -1.70
C GLY A 205 -30.48 16.88 -2.65
N GLY A 206 -30.85 18.08 -3.06
CA GLY A 206 -31.92 18.29 -4.03
C GLY A 206 -31.51 17.83 -5.42
N ALA A 207 -32.44 17.34 -6.23
CA ALA A 207 -32.13 17.01 -7.62
C ALA A 207 -31.86 18.29 -8.45
N GLY A 208 -31.07 18.17 -9.51
CA GLY A 208 -30.92 19.21 -10.52
C GLY A 208 -32.17 19.42 -11.36
N GLY A 209 -32.32 20.63 -11.90
CA GLY A 209 -33.37 20.97 -12.86
C GLY A 209 -33.01 20.54 -14.28
N ASN A 210 -34.00 20.33 -15.13
CA ASN A 210 -33.78 20.00 -16.53
C ASN A 210 -33.41 21.24 -17.34
N GLY A 211 -32.52 21.07 -18.33
CA GLY A 211 -32.21 22.06 -19.36
C GLY A 211 -33.36 22.29 -20.33
N GLY A 212 -33.22 23.31 -21.17
CA GLY A 212 -34.25 23.73 -22.09
C GLY A 212 -34.55 22.69 -23.16
N LEU A 213 -35.81 22.65 -23.62
CA LEU A 213 -36.29 21.61 -24.54
C LEU A 213 -35.46 21.50 -25.85
N LEU A 214 -35.01 22.64 -26.37
CA LEU A 214 -34.23 22.74 -27.63
C LEU A 214 -32.74 22.98 -27.37
N PHE A 215 -32.40 23.69 -26.29
CA PHE A 215 -31.02 23.97 -25.92
C PHE A 215 -30.89 24.23 -24.43
N GLY A 216 -29.95 23.56 -23.80
CA GLY A 216 -29.65 23.73 -22.38
C GLY A 216 -29.06 22.49 -21.74
N ASN A 217 -28.18 22.71 -20.77
CA ASN A 217 -27.64 21.65 -19.94
C ASN A 217 -28.58 21.40 -18.76
N GLY A 218 -28.60 20.16 -18.27
CA GLY A 218 -29.21 19.84 -16.99
C GLY A 218 -28.40 20.45 -15.84
N GLY A 219 -29.07 20.84 -14.76
CA GLY A 219 -28.43 21.30 -13.53
C GLY A 219 -27.84 20.13 -12.74
N ALA A 220 -26.74 20.35 -12.04
CA ALA A 220 -26.18 19.32 -11.15
C ALA A 220 -27.08 19.06 -9.94
N GLY A 221 -27.02 17.84 -9.39
CA GLY A 221 -27.61 17.50 -8.11
C GLY A 221 -26.90 18.20 -6.94
N GLY A 222 -27.63 18.45 -5.86
CA GLY A 222 -27.10 19.06 -4.63
C GLY A 222 -26.36 18.03 -3.77
N GLN A 223 -25.43 18.50 -2.93
CA GLN A 223 -24.74 17.62 -1.98
C GLN A 223 -25.70 17.14 -0.88
N GLY A 224 -25.50 15.93 -0.37
CA GLY A 224 -26.13 15.47 0.86
C GLY A 224 -25.59 16.21 2.09
N GLY A 225 -26.43 16.40 3.11
CA GLY A 225 -26.03 16.98 4.39
C GLY A 225 -25.24 15.98 5.24
N SER A 226 -24.33 16.46 6.08
CA SER A 226 -23.59 15.58 7.01
C SER A 226 -24.53 14.96 8.04
N GLY A 227 -24.20 13.78 8.56
CA GLY A 227 -24.84 13.22 9.75
C GLY A 227 -24.56 14.05 11.00
N GLY A 228 -25.46 14.00 11.98
CA GLY A 228 -25.29 14.67 13.27
C GLY A 228 -24.29 13.95 14.16
N LEU A 229 -23.59 14.67 15.04
CA LEU A 229 -22.70 14.04 16.03
C LEU A 229 -23.50 13.20 17.02
N GLY A 230 -22.96 12.06 17.46
CA GLY A 230 -23.47 11.33 18.62
C GLY A 230 -23.22 12.11 19.92
N GLY A 231 -24.16 12.06 20.86
CA GLY A 231 -24.00 12.69 22.17
C GLY A 231 -22.98 11.93 23.03
N SER A 232 -22.24 12.61 23.90
CA SER A 232 -21.35 11.92 24.85
C SER A 232 -22.15 11.12 25.89
N GLY A 233 -21.61 10.01 26.37
CA GLY A 233 -22.14 9.31 27.54
C GLY A 233 -21.96 10.12 28.83
N GLY A 234 -22.87 9.96 29.78
CA GLY A 234 -22.79 10.59 31.09
C GLY A 234 -21.76 9.90 31.99
N ALA A 235 -21.15 10.63 32.92
CA ALA A 235 -20.25 10.02 33.91
C ALA A 235 -21.02 9.12 34.89
N GLY A 236 -20.35 8.12 35.44
CA GLY A 236 -20.87 7.29 36.53
C GLY A 236 -21.15 8.08 37.80
N GLY A 237 -22.22 7.74 38.51
CA GLY A 237 -22.60 8.41 39.74
C GLY A 237 -21.76 8.01 40.94
N ALA A 238 -21.65 8.90 41.93
CA ALA A 238 -20.75 8.67 43.06
C ALA A 238 -21.18 7.53 44.00
N GLY A 239 -20.23 6.67 44.40
CA GLY A 239 -20.41 5.67 45.45
C GLY A 239 -20.50 6.30 46.85
N ARG A 240 -20.96 5.54 47.85
CA ARG A 240 -21.07 6.00 49.26
C ARG A 240 -20.31 5.06 50.19
N ALA A 241 -19.66 5.59 51.24
CA ALA A 241 -18.78 4.87 52.17
C ALA A 241 -19.41 3.67 52.93
N ALA A 242 -20.72 3.49 52.83
CA ALA A 242 -21.48 2.33 53.33
C ALA A 242 -22.73 2.06 52.46
N GLY A 243 -22.67 2.39 51.15
CA GLY A 243 -23.78 2.28 50.21
C GLY A 243 -23.38 1.55 48.92
N PRO A 244 -24.18 1.65 47.84
CA PRO A 244 -23.85 1.02 46.57
C PRO A 244 -22.48 1.53 46.06
N ALA A 245 -21.79 0.68 45.31
CA ALA A 245 -20.58 1.04 44.57
C ALA A 245 -20.86 2.19 43.60
N GLY A 246 -19.82 2.76 42.97
CA GLY A 246 -20.03 3.83 42.00
C GLY A 246 -20.87 3.37 40.81
N GLY A 247 -21.22 4.30 39.93
CA GLY A 247 -21.74 3.96 38.61
C GLY A 247 -20.63 3.78 37.58
N THR A 248 -20.89 2.95 36.57
CA THR A 248 -20.09 2.96 35.33
C THR A 248 -20.41 4.20 34.50
N GLY A 249 -19.50 4.57 33.60
CA GLY A 249 -19.79 5.56 32.57
C GLY A 249 -20.89 5.11 31.61
N GLY A 250 -21.66 6.05 31.08
CA GLY A 250 -22.64 5.81 30.02
C GLY A 250 -21.97 5.65 28.66
N ILE A 251 -22.61 4.93 27.75
CA ILE A 251 -22.10 4.71 26.38
C ILE A 251 -22.29 5.99 25.56
N GLY A 252 -21.35 6.32 24.68
CA GLY A 252 -21.49 7.39 23.70
C GLY A 252 -22.59 7.09 22.66
N GLY A 253 -23.27 8.13 22.18
CA GLY A 253 -24.30 8.00 21.16
C GLY A 253 -23.70 7.70 19.79
N ILE A 254 -24.41 6.94 18.96
CA ILE A 254 -23.99 6.67 17.57
C ILE A 254 -24.07 7.94 16.72
N GLY A 255 -23.12 8.17 15.83
CA GLY A 255 -23.16 9.26 14.85
C GLY A 255 -24.28 9.08 13.82
N GLY A 256 -24.83 10.18 13.31
CA GLY A 256 -25.89 10.16 12.32
C GLY A 256 -25.40 9.75 10.93
N ILE A 257 -26.28 9.17 10.10
CA ILE A 257 -25.94 8.84 8.72
C ILE A 257 -25.89 10.12 7.86
N GLY A 258 -24.93 10.22 6.94
CA GLY A 258 -24.89 11.29 5.95
C GLY A 258 -26.02 11.20 4.92
N GLY A 259 -26.53 12.34 4.46
CA GLY A 259 -27.58 12.41 3.45
C GLY A 259 -27.09 11.96 2.07
N ALA A 260 -27.95 11.36 1.26
CA ALA A 260 -27.59 11.03 -0.12
C ALA A 260 -27.42 12.30 -0.98
N GLY A 261 -26.55 12.24 -1.98
CA GLY A 261 -26.43 13.28 -3.01
C GLY A 261 -27.64 13.32 -3.94
N GLY A 262 -27.95 14.49 -4.47
CA GLY A 262 -29.07 14.70 -5.39
C GLY A 262 -28.79 14.15 -6.79
N VAL A 263 -29.83 13.75 -7.52
CA VAL A 263 -29.71 13.30 -8.91
C VAL A 263 -29.45 14.50 -9.83
N GLY A 264 -28.60 14.35 -10.84
CA GLY A 264 -28.38 15.36 -11.88
C GLY A 264 -29.57 15.52 -12.84
N GLY A 265 -29.82 16.74 -13.31
CA GLY A 265 -30.91 17.05 -14.24
C GLY A 265 -30.62 16.64 -15.68
N HIS A 266 -31.66 16.52 -16.50
CA HIS A 266 -31.51 16.15 -17.91
C HIS A 266 -31.18 17.38 -18.79
N GLY A 267 -30.36 17.21 -19.82
CA GLY A 267 -30.13 18.20 -20.88
C GLY A 267 -31.27 18.23 -21.92
N SER A 268 -31.08 18.96 -23.02
CA SER A 268 -32.08 19.12 -24.08
C SER A 268 -32.53 17.81 -24.74
N ALA A 269 -33.84 17.67 -24.97
CA ALA A 269 -34.48 16.40 -25.33
C ALA A 269 -34.98 16.28 -26.79
N LEU A 270 -35.02 17.38 -27.55
CA LEU A 270 -35.64 17.41 -28.89
C LEU A 270 -34.67 17.92 -29.98
N PHE A 271 -34.60 17.21 -31.11
CA PHE A 271 -33.81 17.50 -32.33
C PHE A 271 -32.28 17.29 -32.28
N GLY A 272 -31.75 16.54 -31.31
CA GLY A 272 -30.35 16.06 -31.37
C GLY A 272 -29.29 17.15 -31.22
N HIS A 273 -29.60 18.27 -30.56
CA HIS A 273 -28.58 19.22 -30.11
C HIS A 273 -28.05 18.80 -28.72
N ALA A 274 -26.73 18.74 -28.58
CA ALA A 274 -26.02 18.16 -27.45
C ALA A 274 -25.98 19.10 -26.24
N GLY A 275 -27.04 19.13 -25.42
CA GLY A 275 -26.95 19.61 -24.04
C GLY A 275 -26.28 18.56 -23.16
N ILE A 276 -25.37 18.98 -22.27
CA ILE A 276 -24.74 18.09 -21.28
C ILE A 276 -25.74 17.82 -20.14
N ASN A 277 -25.87 16.57 -19.71
CA ASN A 277 -26.66 16.23 -18.53
C ASN A 277 -25.96 16.67 -17.24
N GLY A 278 -26.73 17.01 -16.21
CA GLY A 278 -26.18 17.40 -14.92
C GLY A 278 -25.53 16.23 -14.20
N ASP A 279 -24.45 16.49 -13.48
CA ASP A 279 -23.79 15.49 -12.63
C ASP A 279 -24.62 15.21 -11.37
N GLY A 280 -24.45 14.02 -10.80
CA GLY A 280 -24.98 13.68 -9.48
C GLY A 280 -24.25 14.42 -8.36
N GLY A 281 -24.98 14.76 -7.31
CA GLY A 281 -24.42 15.36 -6.11
C GLY A 281 -23.62 14.35 -5.28
N THR A 282 -22.63 14.82 -4.55
CA THR A 282 -21.89 14.09 -3.54
C THR A 282 -22.78 13.71 -2.35
N GLY A 283 -22.59 12.52 -1.78
CA GLY A 283 -23.17 12.11 -0.52
C GLY A 283 -22.54 12.87 0.66
N GLY A 284 -23.32 13.10 1.71
CA GLY A 284 -22.86 13.76 2.93
C GLY A 284 -22.02 12.83 3.80
N MET A 285 -21.08 13.37 4.57
CA MET A 285 -20.30 12.57 5.53
C MET A 285 -21.17 12.02 6.66
N GLY A 286 -20.81 10.86 7.20
CA GLY A 286 -21.36 10.35 8.45
C GLY A 286 -20.96 11.19 9.65
N GLY A 287 -21.81 11.23 10.68
CA GLY A 287 -21.54 11.92 11.93
C GLY A 287 -20.57 11.13 12.80
N GLN A 288 -19.74 11.81 13.59
CA GLN A 288 -18.88 11.15 14.56
C GLN A 288 -19.70 10.53 15.69
N GLY A 289 -19.27 9.38 16.22
CA GLY A 289 -19.80 8.81 17.45
C GLY A 289 -19.42 9.61 18.70
N GLY A 290 -20.28 9.61 19.70
CA GLY A 290 -20.05 10.31 20.96
C GLY A 290 -19.01 9.61 21.83
N ALA A 291 -18.26 10.34 22.65
CA ALA A 291 -17.35 9.73 23.62
C ALA A 291 -18.13 8.98 24.71
N GLY A 292 -17.57 7.90 25.24
CA GLY A 292 -18.06 7.24 26.43
C GLY A 292 -17.85 8.09 27.69
N GLY A 293 -18.74 7.93 28.67
CA GLY A 293 -18.61 8.60 29.96
C GLY A 293 -17.55 7.96 30.84
N ASN A 294 -16.94 8.72 31.75
CA ASN A 294 -15.98 8.15 32.70
C ASN A 294 -16.68 7.33 33.80
N GLY A 295 -16.01 6.29 34.29
CA GLY A 295 -16.40 5.59 35.52
C GLY A 295 -16.19 6.47 36.76
N TRP A 296 -16.85 6.14 37.87
CA TRP A 296 -16.72 6.93 39.11
C TRP A 296 -15.39 6.69 39.84
N ALA A 297 -14.79 7.76 40.37
CA ALA A 297 -13.60 7.73 41.22
C ALA A 297 -13.93 7.69 42.72
N ALA A 298 -13.51 6.63 43.41
CA ALA A 298 -13.65 6.45 44.85
C ALA A 298 -12.66 7.31 45.65
N GLU A 299 -12.84 8.64 45.64
CA GLU A 299 -12.05 9.51 46.50
C GLU A 299 -12.42 9.29 47.98
N GLY A 300 -11.47 8.76 48.77
CA GLY A 300 -11.54 8.69 50.24
C GLY A 300 -12.27 7.49 50.85
N ILE A 301 -12.61 6.45 50.07
CA ILE A 301 -13.29 5.23 50.58
C ILE A 301 -12.42 3.99 50.35
N THR A 302 -11.87 3.44 51.43
CA THR A 302 -10.91 2.30 51.44
C THR A 302 -11.49 0.96 50.93
N VAL A 303 -12.78 0.87 50.60
CA VAL A 303 -13.46 -0.42 50.28
C VAL A 303 -14.25 -0.38 48.96
N GLY A 304 -14.26 0.73 48.21
CA GLY A 304 -14.99 0.82 46.93
C GLY A 304 -14.17 0.31 45.75
N ILE A 305 -14.77 -0.43 44.80
CA ILE A 305 -14.15 -0.75 43.51
C ILE A 305 -14.29 0.44 42.56
N GLY A 306 -13.28 0.66 41.72
CA GLY A 306 -13.33 1.62 40.62
C GLY A 306 -14.20 1.06 39.50
N GLU A 307 -15.09 1.89 38.95
CA GLU A 307 -16.08 1.43 37.97
C GLU A 307 -15.61 1.62 36.54
N GLN A 308 -16.14 0.83 35.61
CA GLN A 308 -15.72 0.90 34.21
C GLN A 308 -16.09 2.23 33.54
N GLY A 309 -15.23 2.68 32.63
CA GLY A 309 -15.57 3.71 31.66
C GLY A 309 -16.61 3.19 30.66
N GLY A 310 -17.44 4.09 30.15
CA GLY A 310 -18.42 3.78 29.11
C GLY A 310 -17.75 3.62 27.76
N GLN A 311 -18.31 2.80 26.88
CA GLN A 311 -17.83 2.67 25.50
C GLN A 311 -18.08 3.94 24.69
N GLY A 312 -17.21 4.22 23.72
CA GLY A 312 -17.48 5.21 22.68
C GLY A 312 -18.62 4.76 21.77
N GLY A 313 -19.37 5.71 21.22
CA GLY A 313 -20.40 5.44 20.23
C GLY A 313 -19.81 5.22 18.84
N ASP A 314 -20.46 4.44 18.00
CA ASP A 314 -20.00 4.21 16.63
C ASP A 314 -20.16 5.47 15.77
N GLY A 315 -19.31 5.61 14.74
CA GLY A 315 -19.47 6.59 13.69
C GLY A 315 -20.65 6.27 12.78
N GLY A 316 -21.32 7.30 12.28
CA GLY A 316 -22.41 7.16 11.31
C GLY A 316 -21.89 6.83 9.91
N ALA A 317 -22.69 6.14 9.11
CA ALA A 317 -22.32 5.85 7.72
C ALA A 317 -22.32 7.13 6.85
N GLY A 318 -21.47 7.16 5.83
CA GLY A 318 -21.52 8.18 4.79
C GLY A 318 -22.72 8.00 3.86
N GLY A 319 -23.18 9.10 3.27
CA GLY A 319 -24.29 9.12 2.33
C GLY A 319 -23.89 8.63 0.94
N ALA A 320 -24.81 8.01 0.21
CA ALA A 320 -24.55 7.62 -1.18
C ALA A 320 -24.38 8.84 -2.09
N GLY A 321 -23.52 8.72 -3.10
CA GLY A 321 -23.45 9.66 -4.20
C GLY A 321 -24.71 9.64 -5.07
N GLY A 322 -25.07 10.79 -5.60
CA GLY A 322 -26.20 11.00 -6.50
C GLY A 322 -25.95 10.45 -7.89
N ILE A 323 -27.00 10.04 -8.56
CA ILE A 323 -26.93 9.51 -9.94
C ILE A 323 -26.79 10.69 -10.92
N GLY A 324 -25.94 10.56 -11.94
CA GLY A 324 -25.86 11.52 -13.03
C GLY A 324 -27.11 11.55 -13.91
N GLY A 325 -27.39 12.67 -14.56
CA GLY A 325 -28.59 12.82 -15.41
C GLY A 325 -28.56 11.86 -16.61
N SER A 326 -29.69 11.20 -16.90
CA SER A 326 -29.82 10.23 -18.00
C SER A 326 -29.73 10.88 -19.39
N ALA A 327 -29.24 10.15 -20.40
CA ALA A 327 -29.09 10.64 -21.79
C ALA A 327 -30.43 11.13 -22.38
N GLY A 328 -30.50 12.42 -22.75
CA GLY A 328 -31.74 13.10 -23.17
C GLY A 328 -32.17 12.87 -24.63
N GLY A 329 -31.41 12.13 -25.45
CA GLY A 329 -31.73 11.90 -26.86
C GLY A 329 -30.54 11.36 -27.66
N ILE A 330 -30.70 11.24 -28.98
CA ILE A 330 -29.63 10.81 -29.90
C ILE A 330 -28.45 11.79 -29.80
N GLY A 331 -27.31 11.33 -29.26
CA GLY A 331 -26.07 12.11 -29.12
C GLY A 331 -25.83 12.82 -27.77
N GLY A 332 -26.69 12.68 -26.76
CA GLY A 332 -26.46 13.24 -25.42
C GLY A 332 -25.67 12.32 -24.50
N SER A 333 -24.68 12.86 -23.75
CA SER A 333 -23.89 12.12 -22.76
C SER A 333 -24.57 12.10 -21.38
N GLN A 334 -24.63 10.96 -20.69
CA GLN A 334 -25.05 10.92 -19.28
C GLN A 334 -24.17 11.84 -18.41
N GLY A 335 -24.73 12.37 -17.32
CA GLY A 335 -23.95 13.10 -16.31
C GLY A 335 -23.09 12.14 -15.50
N ALA A 336 -22.01 12.63 -14.88
CA ALA A 336 -21.20 11.81 -13.98
C ALA A 336 -21.97 11.48 -12.69
N GLY A 337 -21.65 10.34 -12.07
CA GLY A 337 -22.16 10.01 -10.73
C GLY A 337 -21.43 10.81 -9.65
N GLY A 338 -22.14 11.20 -8.60
CA GLY A 338 -21.55 11.91 -7.46
C GLY A 338 -20.74 10.98 -6.57
N HIS A 339 -19.78 11.51 -5.81
CA HIS A 339 -19.01 10.69 -4.87
C HIS A 339 -19.85 10.27 -3.66
N GLY A 340 -19.59 9.09 -3.11
CA GLY A 340 -20.08 8.72 -1.78
C GLY A 340 -19.46 9.61 -0.70
N GLY A 341 -20.18 9.84 0.40
CA GLY A 341 -19.65 10.56 1.56
C GLY A 341 -18.85 9.61 2.45
N ASP A 342 -17.88 10.14 3.19
CA ASP A 342 -17.07 9.33 4.11
C ASP A 342 -17.87 8.88 5.34
N GLY A 343 -17.49 7.76 5.94
CA GLY A 343 -17.99 7.33 7.24
C GLY A 343 -17.49 8.22 8.37
N GLY A 344 -18.30 8.39 9.41
CA GLY A 344 -17.93 9.15 10.59
C GLY A 344 -16.94 8.38 11.47
N GLN A 345 -16.11 9.09 12.24
CA GLN A 345 -15.21 8.44 13.19
C GLN A 345 -15.97 7.84 14.39
N GLY A 346 -15.46 6.75 14.96
CA GLY A 346 -15.92 6.24 16.24
C GLY A 346 -15.58 7.18 17.39
N GLY A 347 -16.39 7.15 18.44
CA GLY A 347 -16.18 7.90 19.67
C GLY A 347 -15.11 7.26 20.55
N ALA A 348 -14.39 8.06 21.34
CA ALA A 348 -13.43 7.51 22.30
C ALA A 348 -14.13 6.80 23.47
N GLY A 349 -13.53 5.76 24.01
CA GLY A 349 -13.94 5.14 25.26
C GLY A 349 -13.70 6.05 26.47
N GLY A 350 -14.54 5.93 27.49
CA GLY A 350 -14.42 6.65 28.75
C GLY A 350 -13.33 6.07 29.65
N SER A 351 -12.71 6.90 30.48
CA SER A 351 -11.71 6.40 31.45
C SER A 351 -12.34 5.56 32.57
N GLY A 352 -11.57 4.59 33.05
CA GLY A 352 -11.93 3.79 34.22
C GLY A 352 -11.87 4.60 35.52
N GLY A 353 -12.70 4.22 36.48
CA GLY A 353 -12.80 4.84 37.80
C GLY A 353 -11.65 4.44 38.73
N VAL A 354 -11.29 5.33 39.65
CA VAL A 354 -10.31 5.06 40.73
C VAL A 354 -10.95 4.23 41.84
N GLY A 355 -10.26 3.22 42.39
CA GLY A 355 -10.83 2.30 43.40
C GLY A 355 -9.87 1.87 44.52
N GLY A 356 -10.44 1.58 45.71
CA GLY A 356 -9.81 0.95 46.88
C GLY A 356 -9.73 -0.57 46.84
N GLY A 357 -10.65 -1.23 46.14
CA GLY A 357 -10.67 -2.68 45.94
C GLY A 357 -10.18 -3.15 44.57
N GLY A 358 -9.62 -2.24 43.75
CA GLY A 358 -9.28 -2.45 42.34
C GLY A 358 -9.78 -1.30 41.49
N ALA A 359 -8.99 -0.84 40.52
CA ALA A 359 -9.40 0.24 39.63
C ALA A 359 -10.22 -0.26 38.43
N GLY A 360 -11.10 0.61 37.93
CA GLY A 360 -12.00 0.31 36.84
C GLY A 360 -11.26 0.22 35.51
N ALA A 361 -11.70 -0.66 34.62
CA ALA A 361 -11.20 -0.67 33.25
C ALA A 361 -11.70 0.56 32.48
N GLY A 362 -10.92 1.05 31.54
CA GLY A 362 -11.43 2.01 30.58
C GLY A 362 -12.40 1.37 29.58
N GLY A 363 -13.29 2.17 29.01
CA GLY A 363 -14.24 1.73 28.00
C GLY A 363 -13.58 1.58 26.64
N ASP A 364 -14.13 0.72 25.79
CA ASP A 364 -13.64 0.57 24.42
C ASP A 364 -14.00 1.79 23.55
N GLY A 365 -13.22 2.04 22.51
CA GLY A 365 -13.59 2.99 21.46
C GLY A 365 -14.73 2.46 20.58
N GLY A 366 -15.54 3.36 20.05
CA GLY A 366 -16.60 3.01 19.09
C GLY A 366 -16.03 2.68 17.71
N ALA A 367 -16.75 1.89 16.92
CA ALA A 367 -16.32 1.59 15.55
C ALA A 367 -16.45 2.82 14.64
N GLY A 368 -15.65 2.88 13.59
CA GLY A 368 -15.81 3.85 12.51
C GLY A 368 -17.02 3.52 11.62
N GLY A 369 -17.61 4.55 11.03
CA GLY A 369 -18.74 4.44 10.13
C GLY A 369 -18.35 3.90 8.76
N ILE A 370 -19.27 3.24 8.07
CA ILE A 370 -19.03 2.74 6.71
C ILE A 370 -19.05 3.91 5.71
N GLY A 371 -18.15 3.90 4.73
CA GLY A 371 -18.14 4.85 3.62
C GLY A 371 -19.35 4.70 2.69
N GLY A 372 -19.81 5.82 2.14
CA GLY A 372 -20.95 5.88 1.22
C GLY A 372 -20.61 5.31 -0.15
N THR A 373 -21.58 4.70 -0.82
CA THR A 373 -21.38 4.20 -2.18
C THR A 373 -21.28 5.35 -3.17
N GLY A 374 -20.44 5.22 -4.20
CA GLY A 374 -20.40 6.16 -5.32
C GLY A 374 -21.69 6.14 -6.14
N GLY A 375 -22.04 7.27 -6.74
CA GLY A 375 -23.21 7.41 -7.60
C GLY A 375 -22.97 6.84 -9.00
N ASN A 376 -24.01 6.40 -9.68
CA ASN A 376 -23.90 5.90 -11.05
C ASN A 376 -23.93 7.08 -12.05
N GLY A 377 -23.23 6.97 -13.18
CA GLY A 377 -23.25 7.99 -14.23
C GLY A 377 -22.22 7.75 -15.31
N SER A 378 -22.13 8.62 -16.33
CA SER A 378 -21.17 8.46 -17.45
C SER A 378 -19.73 8.23 -16.99
N ILE A 379 -19.36 8.70 -15.81
CA ILE A 379 -18.27 8.16 -15.02
C ILE A 379 -18.90 7.81 -13.66
N GLY A 380 -18.68 6.60 -13.17
CA GLY A 380 -19.13 6.21 -11.84
C GLY A 380 -18.44 7.06 -10.78
N GLY A 381 -19.19 7.57 -9.81
CA GLY A 381 -18.64 8.33 -8.70
C GLY A 381 -17.74 7.45 -7.83
N ALA A 382 -16.64 7.99 -7.32
CA ALA A 382 -15.86 7.27 -6.30
C ALA A 382 -16.70 7.05 -5.04
N ALA A 383 -16.45 5.97 -4.31
CA ALA A 383 -17.04 5.78 -3.00
C ALA A 383 -16.39 6.71 -1.95
N GLY A 384 -17.07 6.86 -0.82
CA GLY A 384 -16.51 7.48 0.38
C GLY A 384 -15.69 6.48 1.17
N ASN A 385 -14.72 6.98 1.92
CA ASN A 385 -13.86 6.17 2.77
C ASN A 385 -14.61 5.73 4.05
N GLY A 386 -14.16 4.63 4.65
CA GLY A 386 -14.57 4.25 5.99
C GLY A 386 -14.06 5.24 7.02
N GLY A 387 -14.82 5.44 8.10
CA GLY A 387 -14.39 6.26 9.23
C GLY A 387 -13.40 5.52 10.12
N ASN A 388 -12.52 6.23 10.79
CA ASN A 388 -11.58 5.58 11.73
C ASN A 388 -12.31 5.14 13.01
N GLY A 389 -11.83 4.06 13.62
CA GLY A 389 -12.26 3.61 14.93
C GLY A 389 -11.86 4.60 16.03
N GLY A 390 -12.66 4.62 17.10
CA GLY A 390 -12.40 5.44 18.28
C GLY A 390 -11.26 4.86 19.13
N ARG A 391 -10.52 5.72 19.82
CA ARG A 391 -9.53 5.26 20.80
C ARG A 391 -10.22 4.62 22.01
N GLY A 392 -9.61 3.60 22.61
CA GLY A 392 -10.02 3.12 23.93
C GLY A 392 -9.92 4.20 25.02
N GLY A 393 -10.47 3.93 26.20
CA GLY A 393 -10.34 4.76 27.39
C GLY A 393 -9.26 4.23 28.33
N ALA A 394 -8.49 5.10 28.97
CA ALA A 394 -7.44 4.68 29.90
C ALA A 394 -8.01 3.88 31.09
N GLY A 395 -7.22 2.93 31.59
CA GLY A 395 -7.51 2.24 32.84
C GLY A 395 -7.52 3.20 34.03
N GLY A 396 -8.31 2.87 35.06
CA GLY A 396 -8.34 3.64 36.30
C GLY A 396 -7.05 3.48 37.10
N MET A 397 -6.65 4.54 37.81
CA MET A 397 -5.56 4.46 38.79
C MET A 397 -6.01 3.72 40.05
N ALA A 398 -5.15 2.85 40.58
CA ALA A 398 -5.38 2.18 41.85
C ALA A 398 -5.24 3.13 43.05
N THR A 399 -5.77 2.73 44.21
CA THR A 399 -5.37 3.29 45.52
C THR A 399 -4.66 2.22 46.37
N ALA A 400 -4.09 2.60 47.51
CA ALA A 400 -3.17 1.75 48.28
C ALA A 400 -3.73 0.34 48.55
N GLY A 401 -3.00 -0.69 48.08
CA GLY A 401 -3.32 -2.10 48.24
C GLY A 401 -4.17 -2.76 47.13
N SER A 402 -4.28 -2.13 45.95
CA SER A 402 -5.07 -2.66 44.82
C SER A 402 -4.35 -2.53 43.46
N ASP A 403 -4.83 -3.31 42.48
CA ASP A 403 -4.30 -3.38 41.12
C ASP A 403 -4.80 -2.21 40.24
N GLY A 404 -3.96 -1.82 39.28
CA GLY A 404 -4.33 -0.84 38.25
C GLY A 404 -5.39 -1.37 37.28
N GLY A 405 -6.23 -0.49 36.74
CA GLY A 405 -7.30 -0.86 35.82
C GLY A 405 -6.74 -1.14 34.42
N ASN A 406 -7.36 -2.04 33.65
CA ASN A 406 -6.94 -2.27 32.26
C ASN A 406 -7.35 -1.09 31.37
N GLY A 407 -6.55 -0.78 30.36
CA GLY A 407 -6.93 0.12 29.28
C GLY A 407 -8.03 -0.48 28.41
N GLY A 408 -8.86 0.38 27.83
CA GLY A 408 -9.91 0.01 26.89
C GLY A 408 -9.34 -0.29 25.50
N GLY A 409 -10.01 -1.18 24.78
CA GLY A 409 -9.65 -1.50 23.40
C GLY A 409 -9.97 -0.34 22.45
N GLY A 410 -9.21 -0.21 21.37
CA GLY A 410 -9.58 0.64 20.25
C GLY A 410 -10.79 0.08 19.50
N GLY A 411 -11.62 0.95 18.94
CA GLY A 411 -12.72 0.57 18.07
C GLY A 411 -12.22 0.21 16.68
N ASN A 412 -12.95 -0.64 15.96
CA ASN A 412 -12.55 -1.02 14.60
C ASN A 412 -12.76 0.13 13.62
N GLY A 413 -11.94 0.20 12.58
CA GLY A 413 -12.15 1.06 11.43
C GLY A 413 -13.38 0.66 10.62
N GLY A 414 -14.02 1.65 10.01
CA GLY A 414 -15.17 1.47 9.14
C GLY A 414 -14.77 0.92 7.78
N VAL A 415 -15.64 0.14 7.15
CA VAL A 415 -15.39 -0.36 5.79
C VAL A 415 -15.55 0.78 4.78
N GLY A 416 -14.68 0.83 3.76
CA GLY A 416 -14.80 1.76 2.64
C GLY A 416 -16.03 1.48 1.77
N GLY A 417 -16.60 2.53 1.16
CA GLY A 417 -17.76 2.40 0.29
C GLY A 417 -17.44 1.71 -1.04
N THR A 418 -18.45 1.20 -1.74
CA THR A 418 -18.26 0.66 -3.11
C THR A 418 -18.32 1.76 -4.15
N GLY A 419 -17.43 1.72 -5.15
CA GLY A 419 -17.43 2.67 -6.27
C GLY A 419 -18.72 2.60 -7.10
N GLY A 420 -19.11 3.72 -7.70
CA GLY A 420 -20.30 3.83 -8.55
C GLY A 420 -20.12 3.15 -9.90
N ILE A 421 -21.22 2.72 -10.52
CA ILE A 421 -21.19 2.05 -11.83
C ILE A 421 -21.07 3.10 -12.94
N GLY A 422 -20.21 2.84 -13.92
CA GLY A 422 -20.12 3.64 -15.14
C GLY A 422 -21.38 3.54 -15.99
N GLY A 423 -21.74 4.61 -16.70
CA GLY A 423 -22.99 4.72 -17.44
C GLY A 423 -22.88 4.19 -18.86
N ASP A 424 -24.02 3.73 -19.39
CA ASP A 424 -24.10 3.30 -20.78
C ASP A 424 -23.83 4.46 -21.74
N GLY A 425 -22.88 4.25 -22.65
CA GLY A 425 -22.52 5.24 -23.67
C GLY A 425 -23.61 5.31 -24.75
N GLY A 426 -24.14 6.51 -25.02
CA GLY A 426 -24.94 6.74 -26.22
C GLY A 426 -24.13 6.42 -27.50
N VAL A 427 -24.81 6.09 -28.60
CA VAL A 427 -24.30 5.55 -29.90
C VAL A 427 -23.06 6.26 -30.52
N THR A 428 -22.62 7.39 -29.97
CA THR A 428 -21.51 8.20 -30.53
C THR A 428 -20.47 8.70 -29.50
N THR A 429 -20.53 8.34 -28.21
CA THR A 429 -19.59 8.86 -27.18
C THR A 429 -19.16 7.80 -26.15
N VAL A 430 -17.95 7.99 -25.61
CA VAL A 430 -17.20 7.20 -24.60
C VAL A 430 -18.08 6.39 -23.62
N SER A 431 -17.85 5.07 -23.53
CA SER A 431 -18.39 4.22 -22.47
C SER A 431 -17.80 4.61 -21.11
N GLY A 432 -18.62 4.68 -20.07
CA GLY A 432 -18.19 5.16 -18.77
C GLY A 432 -17.26 4.25 -17.99
N SER A 433 -16.25 4.82 -17.32
CA SER A 433 -15.45 4.09 -16.34
C SER A 433 -16.20 3.93 -15.02
N GLY A 434 -15.99 2.80 -14.33
CA GLY A 434 -16.47 2.60 -12.97
C GLY A 434 -15.74 3.52 -11.98
N GLY A 435 -16.39 3.88 -10.88
CA GLY A 435 -15.81 4.69 -9.82
C GLY A 435 -14.83 3.91 -8.95
N ARG A 436 -13.86 4.57 -8.32
CA ARG A 436 -12.96 3.91 -7.36
C ARG A 436 -13.70 3.48 -6.08
N GLY A 437 -13.33 2.35 -5.50
CA GLY A 437 -13.77 1.95 -4.16
C GLY A 437 -13.18 2.86 -3.09
N GLY A 438 -13.91 3.07 -1.99
CA GLY A 438 -13.43 3.88 -0.87
C GLY A 438 -12.41 3.12 -0.04
N ASP A 439 -11.45 3.81 0.54
CA ASP A 439 -10.48 3.18 1.44
C ASP A 439 -11.18 2.78 2.76
N GLY A 440 -10.67 1.74 3.42
CA GLY A 440 -11.09 1.37 4.77
C GLY A 440 -10.57 2.37 5.79
N GLY A 441 -11.32 2.59 6.87
CA GLY A 441 -10.90 3.44 7.98
C GLY A 441 -9.89 2.73 8.87
N ASP A 442 -9.02 3.48 9.53
CA ASP A 442 -8.04 2.89 10.45
C ASP A 442 -8.71 2.39 11.73
N GLY A 443 -8.13 1.35 12.32
CA GLY A 443 -8.47 0.89 13.66
C GLY A 443 -8.06 1.91 14.72
N GLY A 444 -8.88 2.04 15.76
CA GLY A 444 -8.62 2.92 16.88
C GLY A 444 -7.46 2.40 17.73
N GLN A 445 -6.70 3.28 18.35
CA GLN A 445 -5.63 2.85 19.26
C GLN A 445 -6.22 2.28 20.57
N GLY A 446 -5.56 1.25 21.08
CA GLY A 446 -5.66 0.86 22.47
C GLY A 446 -5.16 1.96 23.39
N THR A 447 -5.50 1.87 24.66
CA THR A 447 -5.02 2.83 25.68
C THR A 447 -4.22 2.14 26.75
N ASP A 448 -3.39 2.92 27.42
CA ASP A 448 -2.51 2.39 28.45
C ASP A 448 -3.33 1.82 29.62
N GLY A 449 -2.72 0.87 30.31
CA GLY A 449 -3.18 0.43 31.62
C GLY A 449 -3.23 1.59 32.62
N GLY A 450 -3.84 1.35 33.78
CA GLY A 450 -3.84 2.25 34.90
C GLY A 450 -2.77 1.88 35.93
N ALA A 451 -2.26 2.90 36.63
CA ALA A 451 -1.10 2.71 37.49
C ALA A 451 -1.49 1.95 38.77
N GLY A 452 -0.68 0.95 39.14
CA GLY A 452 -0.73 0.34 40.45
C GLY A 452 -0.03 1.24 41.48
N ILE A 453 -0.62 1.44 42.67
CA ILE A 453 0.04 2.17 43.78
C ILE A 453 0.68 1.20 44.78
N SER A 454 0.12 0.00 44.93
CA SER A 454 0.68 -1.09 45.76
C SER A 454 0.17 -2.45 45.27
N GLY A 455 0.12 -2.62 43.95
CA GLY A 455 -0.35 -3.81 43.22
C GLY A 455 0.24 -3.81 41.80
N PRO A 456 0.09 -4.88 41.02
CA PRO A 456 0.55 -4.92 39.62
C PRO A 456 -0.01 -3.77 38.78
N GLY A 457 0.76 -3.34 37.78
CA GLY A 457 0.30 -2.37 36.78
C GLY A 457 -0.82 -2.93 35.90
N GLY A 458 -1.74 -2.07 35.47
CA GLY A 458 -2.83 -2.45 34.57
C GLY A 458 -2.32 -2.86 33.18
N LEU A 459 -3.07 -3.74 32.51
CA LEU A 459 -2.76 -4.14 31.13
C LEU A 459 -3.11 -3.02 30.15
N GLY A 460 -2.31 -2.89 29.09
CA GLY A 460 -2.64 -2.05 27.94
C GLY A 460 -3.81 -2.62 27.14
N GLY A 461 -4.69 -1.74 26.66
CA GLY A 461 -5.81 -2.07 25.80
C GLY A 461 -5.34 -2.48 24.41
N ARG A 462 -6.08 -3.39 23.76
CA ARG A 462 -5.78 -3.82 22.39
C ARG A 462 -6.08 -2.70 21.38
N GLY A 463 -5.31 -2.59 20.30
CA GLY A 463 -5.69 -1.79 19.14
C GLY A 463 -6.91 -2.36 18.41
N GLY A 464 -7.73 -1.50 17.82
CA GLY A 464 -8.85 -1.90 16.99
C GLY A 464 -8.39 -2.36 15.60
N ASP A 465 -9.15 -3.22 14.95
CA ASP A 465 -8.83 -3.67 13.60
C ASP A 465 -9.08 -2.54 12.58
N GLY A 466 -8.28 -2.48 11.53
CA GLY A 466 -8.51 -1.64 10.36
C GLY A 466 -9.73 -2.11 9.57
N GLY A 467 -10.45 -1.16 9.00
CA GLY A 467 -11.60 -1.41 8.15
C GLY A 467 -11.18 -1.92 6.77
N ASN A 468 -11.98 -2.77 6.15
CA ASN A 468 -11.68 -3.24 4.79
C ASN A 468 -11.86 -2.10 3.77
N GLY A 469 -11.05 -2.11 2.72
CA GLY A 469 -11.23 -1.29 1.54
C GLY A 469 -12.48 -1.70 0.77
N GLY A 470 -13.17 -0.70 0.23
CA GLY A 470 -14.36 -0.87 -0.58
C GLY A 470 -14.03 -1.33 -2.00
N ALA A 471 -14.93 -2.10 -2.61
CA ALA A 471 -14.74 -2.57 -3.97
C ALA A 471 -14.80 -1.42 -5.00
N GLY A 472 -14.03 -1.52 -6.07
CA GLY A 472 -14.16 -0.65 -7.23
C GLY A 472 -15.53 -0.79 -7.90
N GLY A 473 -15.94 0.20 -8.69
CA GLY A 473 -17.19 0.20 -9.46
C GLY A 473 -17.04 -0.53 -10.80
N SER A 474 -18.11 -1.17 -11.27
CA SER A 474 -18.09 -1.85 -12.57
C SER A 474 -18.02 -0.84 -13.75
N PRO A 475 -17.39 -1.21 -14.88
CA PRO A 475 -17.44 -0.41 -16.09
C PRO A 475 -18.88 -0.32 -16.65
N GLY A 476 -19.20 0.73 -17.41
CA GLY A 476 -20.50 0.90 -18.08
C GLY A 476 -20.64 0.10 -19.38
N LEU A 477 -21.87 -0.27 -19.78
CA LEU A 477 -22.13 -1.07 -20.99
C LEU A 477 -22.06 -0.17 -22.24
N GLY A 478 -21.30 -0.57 -23.27
CA GLY A 478 -21.18 0.17 -24.53
C GLY A 478 -22.21 -0.21 -25.60
N SER A 479 -22.40 0.65 -26.61
CA SER A 479 -23.15 0.33 -27.83
C SER A 479 -22.40 -0.68 -28.73
N SER A 480 -23.08 -1.26 -29.73
CA SER A 480 -22.61 -2.42 -30.51
C SER A 480 -21.25 -2.25 -31.19
N LYS A 481 -20.58 -3.38 -31.46
CA LYS A 481 -19.22 -3.49 -32.05
C LYS A 481 -19.00 -2.62 -33.32
N GLU A 482 -20.03 -2.43 -34.14
CA GLU A 482 -19.94 -1.66 -35.39
C GLU A 482 -19.88 -0.15 -35.16
N ALA A 483 -20.48 0.35 -34.09
CA ALA A 483 -20.58 1.79 -33.80
C ALA A 483 -19.28 2.34 -33.19
N ALA A 484 -18.66 1.60 -32.27
CA ALA A 484 -17.41 2.00 -31.62
C ALA A 484 -16.21 2.01 -32.59
N ALA A 485 -16.12 1.00 -33.46
CA ALA A 485 -15.07 0.90 -34.48
C ALA A 485 -15.14 2.02 -35.53
N ALA A 486 -16.35 2.52 -35.83
CA ALA A 486 -16.55 3.63 -36.76
C ALA A 486 -16.14 4.99 -36.17
N ALA A 487 -16.03 5.12 -34.84
CA ALA A 487 -15.78 6.38 -34.13
C ALA A 487 -14.34 6.51 -33.56
N GLY A 488 -13.56 5.43 -33.50
CA GLY A 488 -12.18 5.47 -33.00
C GLY A 488 -12.06 5.72 -31.48
N VAL A 489 -13.05 5.28 -30.69
CA VAL A 489 -13.14 5.55 -29.25
C VAL A 489 -12.70 4.33 -28.42
N VAL A 490 -11.91 4.58 -27.36
CA VAL A 490 -11.44 3.58 -26.37
C VAL A 490 -12.55 3.29 -25.33
N PHE A 491 -12.76 2.03 -24.95
CA PHE A 491 -13.82 1.60 -24.02
C PHE A 491 -13.42 1.84 -22.54
N GLY A 492 -14.39 2.14 -21.68
CA GLY A 492 -14.15 2.51 -20.27
C GLY A 492 -13.57 1.39 -19.39
N SER A 493 -12.79 1.75 -18.37
CA SER A 493 -12.14 0.84 -17.41
C SER A 493 -13.02 0.53 -16.19
N GLY A 494 -12.79 -0.64 -15.56
CA GLY A 494 -13.33 -0.91 -14.22
C GLY A 494 -12.66 -0.02 -13.17
N GLY A 495 -13.37 0.27 -12.09
CA GLY A 495 -12.83 1.05 -10.96
C GLY A 495 -11.83 0.25 -10.14
N HIS A 496 -10.80 0.92 -9.61
CA HIS A 496 -9.84 0.32 -8.69
C HIS A 496 -10.51 0.06 -7.32
N GLY A 497 -10.07 -0.99 -6.63
CA GLY A 497 -10.42 -1.20 -5.24
C GLY A 497 -9.82 -0.15 -4.30
N GLY A 498 -10.47 0.11 -3.17
CA GLY A 498 -9.94 0.96 -2.10
C GLY A 498 -8.92 0.20 -1.25
N ALA A 499 -7.98 0.90 -0.65
CA ALA A 499 -7.03 0.29 0.28
C ALA A 499 -7.74 -0.18 1.57
N GLY A 500 -7.23 -1.22 2.22
CA GLY A 500 -7.60 -1.54 3.60
C GLY A 500 -7.05 -0.49 4.57
N GLY A 501 -7.80 -0.20 5.63
CA GLY A 501 -7.35 0.65 6.72
C GLY A 501 -6.35 -0.07 7.61
N ASN A 502 -5.49 0.69 8.28
CA ASN A 502 -4.46 0.10 9.14
C ASN A 502 -5.05 -0.36 10.47
N GLY A 503 -4.48 -1.40 11.06
CA GLY A 503 -4.78 -1.80 12.43
C GLY A 503 -4.29 -0.74 13.42
N GLY A 504 -5.05 -0.51 14.48
CA GLY A 504 -4.67 0.41 15.55
C GLY A 504 -3.58 -0.17 16.43
N ASP A 505 -2.74 0.67 17.04
CA ASP A 505 -1.71 0.22 17.96
C ASP A 505 -2.28 -0.27 19.29
N GLY A 506 -1.63 -1.24 19.91
CA GLY A 506 -1.90 -1.63 21.29
C GLY A 506 -1.38 -0.61 22.30
N GLY A 507 -2.12 -0.42 23.39
CA GLY A 507 -1.72 0.44 24.50
C GLY A 507 -0.59 -0.15 25.33
N ALA A 508 0.20 0.69 26.00
CA ALA A 508 1.28 0.22 26.87
C ALA A 508 0.74 -0.39 28.17
N GLY A 509 1.47 -1.34 28.72
CA GLY A 509 1.27 -1.81 30.08
C GLY A 509 1.91 -0.86 31.09
N ASP A 510 1.26 -0.68 32.24
CA ASP A 510 1.71 0.29 33.22
C ASP A 510 2.82 -0.23 34.13
N HIS A 511 3.65 0.68 34.65
CA HIS A 511 4.75 0.31 35.54
C HIS A 511 4.24 -0.22 36.89
N GLY A 512 4.88 -1.28 37.39
CA GLY A 512 4.69 -1.78 38.73
C GLY A 512 5.27 -0.79 39.78
N PRO A 513 4.54 -0.43 40.83
CA PRO A 513 5.07 0.34 41.95
C PRO A 513 5.99 -0.51 42.83
N ALA A 514 6.78 0.13 43.69
CA ALA A 514 7.58 -0.58 44.67
C ALA A 514 6.70 -1.37 45.67
N GLY A 515 7.16 -2.55 46.12
CA GLY A 515 6.35 -3.39 47.01
C GLY A 515 7.03 -4.62 47.59
N ASP A 516 6.31 -5.30 48.47
CA ASP A 516 6.73 -6.47 49.22
C ASP A 516 6.26 -7.80 48.56
N ASN A 517 7.24 -8.69 48.33
CA ASN A 517 7.09 -10.14 48.13
C ASN A 517 6.55 -10.67 46.78
N PRO A 518 7.38 -10.75 45.70
CA PRO A 518 8.41 -9.79 45.26
C PRO A 518 7.78 -8.42 44.92
N GLY A 519 8.58 -7.44 44.48
CA GLY A 519 8.07 -6.17 43.94
C GLY A 519 6.99 -6.38 42.87
N PHE A 520 6.10 -5.41 42.70
CA PHE A 520 4.93 -5.62 41.82
C PHE A 520 5.34 -5.67 40.35
N ALA A 521 4.73 -6.59 39.61
CA ALA A 521 4.98 -6.71 38.18
C ALA A 521 4.42 -5.49 37.42
N GLY A 522 5.10 -5.12 36.34
CA GLY A 522 4.50 -4.21 35.35
C GLY A 522 3.42 -4.92 34.54
N GLY A 523 2.46 -4.14 34.03
CA GLY A 523 1.40 -4.63 33.16
C GLY A 523 1.92 -5.02 31.78
N ASN A 524 1.24 -5.96 31.12
CA ASN A 524 1.58 -6.32 29.74
C ASN A 524 1.05 -5.27 28.76
N GLY A 525 1.74 -5.09 27.65
CA GLY A 525 1.24 -4.30 26.54
C GLY A 525 0.06 -4.95 25.81
N GLY A 526 -0.83 -4.14 25.25
CA GLY A 526 -1.92 -4.59 24.41
C GLY A 526 -1.43 -5.03 23.03
N ALA A 527 -2.13 -5.99 22.41
CA ALA A 527 -1.81 -6.37 21.03
C ALA A 527 -2.22 -5.25 20.04
N GLY A 528 -1.51 -5.16 18.92
CA GLY A 528 -1.94 -4.34 17.78
C GLY A 528 -3.15 -4.95 17.07
N GLY A 529 -3.94 -4.10 16.44
CA GLY A 529 -5.10 -4.49 15.63
C GLY A 529 -4.68 -5.03 14.26
N HIS A 530 -5.55 -5.81 13.63
CA HIS A 530 -5.31 -6.35 12.30
C HIS A 530 -5.49 -5.27 11.23
N GLY A 531 -4.69 -5.31 10.17
CA GLY A 531 -4.91 -4.49 8.98
C GLY A 531 -6.14 -4.97 8.19
N GLY A 532 -6.87 -4.02 7.61
CA GLY A 532 -8.05 -4.30 6.78
C GLY A 532 -7.68 -4.87 5.42
N GLN A 533 -8.55 -5.68 4.83
CA GLN A 533 -8.34 -6.21 3.48
C GLN A 533 -8.46 -5.12 2.43
N GLY A 534 -7.62 -5.16 1.40
CA GLY A 534 -7.76 -4.32 0.22
C GLY A 534 -9.02 -4.67 -0.59
N GLY A 535 -9.72 -3.67 -1.08
CA GLY A 535 -10.90 -3.82 -1.91
C GLY A 535 -10.55 -4.47 -3.25
N ALA A 536 -11.40 -5.38 -3.73
CA ALA A 536 -11.26 -5.90 -5.08
C ALA A 536 -11.67 -4.85 -6.12
N ALA A 537 -11.06 -4.89 -7.30
CA ALA A 537 -11.63 -4.23 -8.47
C ALA A 537 -12.86 -5.01 -8.97
N SER A 538 -13.84 -4.29 -9.54
CA SER A 538 -15.13 -4.90 -9.91
C SER A 538 -15.08 -5.69 -11.23
N PRO A 539 -15.77 -6.85 -11.30
CA PRO A 539 -15.99 -7.57 -12.55
C PRO A 539 -17.16 -6.96 -13.37
N PRO A 540 -17.18 -7.10 -14.71
CA PRO A 540 -18.37 -6.83 -15.52
C PRO A 540 -19.44 -7.92 -15.32
N ASN A 541 -20.72 -7.55 -15.38
CA ASN A 541 -21.85 -8.48 -15.24
C ASN A 541 -21.81 -9.58 -16.32
N LEU A 542 -21.94 -10.84 -15.90
CA LEU A 542 -21.62 -12.07 -16.66
C LEU A 542 -22.70 -12.55 -17.64
N ASN A 543 -23.77 -11.79 -17.86
CA ASN A 543 -24.98 -12.31 -18.51
C ASN A 543 -25.22 -11.93 -19.98
N GLU A 544 -24.34 -11.18 -20.65
CA GLU A 544 -24.59 -10.76 -22.04
C GLU A 544 -23.33 -10.77 -22.93
N ASP A 545 -23.46 -11.33 -24.14
CA ASP A 545 -22.44 -11.56 -25.20
C ASP A 545 -21.72 -10.30 -25.76
N TRP A 546 -21.73 -9.18 -25.03
CA TRP A 546 -21.25 -7.88 -25.50
C TRP A 546 -19.94 -7.47 -24.83
N HIS A 547 -18.85 -8.18 -25.13
CA HIS A 547 -17.53 -7.90 -24.56
C HIS A 547 -16.73 -6.90 -25.41
N GLY A 548 -16.39 -5.77 -24.79
CA GLY A 548 -15.76 -4.58 -25.39
C GLY A 548 -14.27 -4.74 -25.71
N LEU A 549 -13.84 -3.99 -26.71
CA LEU A 549 -12.47 -3.95 -27.24
C LEU A 549 -11.73 -2.78 -26.57
N PHE A 550 -10.74 -3.01 -25.70
CA PHE A 550 -9.79 -1.99 -25.14
C PHE A 550 -10.13 -1.22 -23.83
N GLY A 551 -10.75 -1.82 -22.81
CA GLY A 551 -10.77 -1.25 -21.44
C GLY A 551 -9.68 -1.86 -20.54
N SER A 552 -9.05 -1.08 -19.64
CA SER A 552 -8.11 -1.61 -18.63
C SER A 552 -8.87 -2.22 -17.43
N ASN A 553 -8.34 -3.30 -16.87
CA ASN A 553 -8.84 -3.88 -15.62
C ASN A 553 -8.45 -2.94 -14.47
N GLY A 554 -9.38 -2.71 -13.52
CA GLY A 554 -9.05 -1.97 -12.31
C GLY A 554 -8.05 -2.78 -11.45
N ASP A 555 -7.17 -2.07 -10.75
CA ASP A 555 -6.25 -2.68 -9.78
C ASP A 555 -6.98 -3.03 -8.48
N GLY A 556 -6.51 -4.08 -7.82
CA GLY A 556 -6.90 -4.36 -6.45
C GLY A 556 -6.32 -3.32 -5.48
N GLY A 557 -7.05 -2.98 -4.44
CA GLY A 557 -6.56 -2.10 -3.39
C GLY A 557 -5.49 -2.78 -2.54
N ALA A 558 -4.54 -2.03 -1.99
CA ALA A 558 -3.56 -2.57 -1.05
C ALA A 558 -4.25 -3.06 0.23
N GLY A 559 -3.71 -4.10 0.86
CA GLY A 559 -4.07 -4.45 2.23
C GLY A 559 -3.54 -3.41 3.22
N GLY A 560 -4.27 -3.20 4.32
CA GLY A 560 -3.84 -2.32 5.40
C GLY A 560 -2.76 -2.98 6.26
N ASP A 561 -1.92 -2.16 6.88
CA ASP A 561 -0.85 -2.63 7.75
C ASP A 561 -1.42 -3.08 9.11
N GLY A 562 -0.73 -4.01 9.77
CA GLY A 562 -1.06 -4.39 11.14
C GLY A 562 -0.56 -3.34 12.16
N GLY A 563 -1.32 -3.12 13.22
CA GLY A 563 -0.93 -2.18 14.29
C GLY A 563 0.24 -2.69 15.13
N ALA A 564 1.01 -1.80 15.73
CA ALA A 564 2.10 -2.22 16.62
C ALA A 564 1.55 -2.76 17.95
N GLY A 565 2.24 -3.74 18.54
CA GLY A 565 1.99 -4.16 19.91
C GLY A 565 2.51 -3.12 20.92
N GLY A 566 1.76 -2.91 21.99
CA GLY A 566 2.13 -1.99 23.08
C GLY A 566 3.31 -2.52 23.89
N GLY A 567 4.12 -1.63 24.46
CA GLY A 567 5.23 -2.02 25.35
C GLY A 567 4.73 -2.58 26.69
N GLY A 568 5.48 -3.51 27.28
CA GLY A 568 5.26 -3.97 28.64
C GLY A 568 5.80 -2.96 29.66
N GLY A 569 5.13 -2.83 30.79
CA GLY A 569 5.54 -1.96 31.89
C GLY A 569 6.71 -2.53 32.68
N ASN A 570 7.61 -1.68 33.14
CA ASN A 570 8.69 -2.10 34.06
C ASN A 570 8.15 -2.62 35.40
N GLY A 571 8.85 -3.59 36.00
CA GLY A 571 8.59 -4.08 37.34
C GLY A 571 9.04 -3.09 38.42
N GLY A 572 8.33 -3.10 39.55
CA GLY A 572 8.61 -2.24 40.69
C GLY A 572 9.79 -2.69 41.53
N ALA A 573 10.42 -1.75 42.22
CA ALA A 573 11.48 -2.07 43.18
C ALA A 573 10.96 -2.91 44.36
N GLY A 574 11.74 -3.88 44.81
CA GLY A 574 11.44 -4.65 46.01
C GLY A 574 11.62 -3.80 47.28
N VAL A 575 10.70 -3.95 48.24
CA VAL A 575 10.85 -3.45 49.61
C VAL A 575 10.94 -4.66 50.52
N GLY A 576 12.13 -4.94 51.07
CA GLY A 576 12.42 -6.17 51.81
C GLY A 576 12.25 -7.45 50.98
N SER A 577 12.34 -7.36 49.65
CA SER A 577 12.08 -8.48 48.73
C SER A 577 12.81 -8.29 47.38
N ALA A 578 12.69 -9.30 46.50
CA ALA A 578 13.21 -9.23 45.14
C ALA A 578 12.45 -8.19 44.30
N GLY A 579 13.06 -7.70 43.23
CA GLY A 579 12.39 -6.78 42.31
C GLY A 579 11.25 -7.44 41.52
N GLY A 580 10.27 -6.65 41.10
CA GLY A 580 9.14 -7.11 40.31
C GLY A 580 9.52 -7.46 38.87
N ALA A 581 8.78 -8.37 38.25
CA ALA A 581 8.99 -8.69 36.84
C ALA A 581 8.51 -7.55 35.92
N GLY A 582 9.21 -7.33 34.82
CA GLY A 582 8.69 -6.52 33.73
C GLY A 582 7.53 -7.24 33.02
N GLY A 583 6.56 -6.47 32.55
CA GLY A 583 5.45 -6.96 31.75
C GLY A 583 5.89 -7.37 30.34
N THR A 584 5.17 -8.30 29.73
CA THR A 584 5.45 -8.71 28.34
C THR A 584 5.01 -7.63 27.36
N GLY A 585 5.75 -7.46 26.27
CA GLY A 585 5.28 -6.66 25.14
C GLY A 585 4.09 -7.31 24.44
N GLY A 586 3.21 -6.50 23.87
CA GLY A 586 2.06 -6.97 23.11
C GLY A 586 2.45 -7.49 21.73
N ASP A 587 1.66 -8.40 21.17
CA ASP A 587 1.87 -8.92 19.82
C ASP A 587 1.59 -7.83 18.77
N GLY A 588 2.38 -7.81 17.69
CA GLY A 588 2.08 -7.00 16.52
C GLY A 588 0.86 -7.55 15.76
N GLY A 589 0.04 -6.65 15.22
CA GLY A 589 -1.13 -7.00 14.42
C GLY A 589 -0.74 -7.63 13.09
N ALA A 590 -1.49 -8.63 12.63
CA ALA A 590 -1.32 -9.15 11.26
C ALA A 590 -1.86 -8.14 10.24
N ALA A 591 -1.21 -8.06 9.08
CA ALA A 591 -1.65 -7.18 8.01
C ALA A 591 -2.82 -7.76 7.21
N GLY A 592 -3.52 -6.87 6.50
CA GLY A 592 -4.57 -7.23 5.55
C GLY A 592 -4.01 -7.74 4.22
N ALA A 593 -4.75 -8.65 3.58
CA ALA A 593 -4.43 -9.09 2.22
C ALA A 593 -4.75 -7.99 1.18
N GLY A 594 -3.99 -7.96 0.10
CA GLY A 594 -4.28 -7.13 -1.06
C GLY A 594 -5.52 -7.60 -1.82
N GLY A 595 -6.23 -6.65 -2.41
CA GLY A 595 -7.44 -6.91 -3.19
C GLY A 595 -7.14 -7.55 -4.54
N ALA A 596 -8.09 -8.31 -5.08
CA ALA A 596 -7.97 -8.86 -6.42
C ALA A 596 -8.09 -7.77 -7.51
N PRO A 597 -7.36 -7.88 -8.64
CA PRO A 597 -7.61 -7.04 -9.81
C PRO A 597 -8.91 -7.45 -10.51
N GLY A 598 -9.44 -6.57 -11.37
CA GLY A 598 -10.68 -6.81 -12.11
C GLY A 598 -10.53 -7.94 -13.15
N ASN A 599 -11.56 -8.77 -13.34
CA ASN A 599 -11.57 -9.84 -14.35
C ASN A 599 -12.41 -9.45 -15.58
N GLY A 600 -12.07 -9.93 -16.79
CA GLY A 600 -12.81 -9.61 -18.02
C GLY A 600 -12.86 -10.78 -19.00
N TYR A 601 -13.96 -11.54 -19.04
CA TYR A 601 -14.03 -12.92 -19.57
C TYR A 601 -13.69 -13.10 -21.08
N PHE A 602 -13.59 -12.06 -21.93
CA PHE A 602 -13.37 -12.24 -23.39
C PHE A 602 -12.61 -11.09 -24.09
N GLN A 603 -11.33 -10.87 -23.79
CA GLN A 603 -10.48 -10.01 -24.63
C GLN A 603 -10.11 -10.74 -25.95
N GLN A 604 -10.41 -10.18 -27.12
CA GLN A 604 -9.83 -10.64 -28.40
C GLN A 604 -8.39 -10.13 -28.59
N PRO A 605 -7.57 -10.71 -29.49
CA PRO A 605 -6.13 -10.38 -29.60
C PRO A 605 -5.91 -8.90 -29.92
N ALA A 606 -5.44 -8.14 -28.93
CA ALA A 606 -4.99 -6.78 -29.12
C ALA A 606 -3.48 -6.76 -29.47
N PRO A 607 -3.03 -5.83 -30.34
CA PRO A 607 -1.60 -5.58 -30.51
C PRO A 607 -0.98 -5.10 -29.19
N GLN A 608 0.25 -5.53 -28.92
CA GLN A 608 1.01 -5.37 -27.67
C GLN A 608 0.88 -3.98 -27.01
N GLY A 609 0.61 -3.94 -25.70
CA GLY A 609 0.87 -2.75 -24.85
C GLY A 609 -0.32 -2.11 -24.10
N LEU A 610 -1.42 -2.82 -23.81
CA LEU A 610 -2.50 -2.26 -22.99
C LEU A 610 -2.35 -2.59 -21.49
N PRO A 611 -2.84 -1.73 -20.56
CA PRO A 611 -2.66 -1.90 -19.11
C PRO A 611 -3.40 -3.13 -18.57
N ILE A 612 -2.63 -3.98 -17.89
CA ILE A 612 -3.08 -5.18 -17.17
C ILE A 612 -3.49 -4.76 -15.76
N GLY A 613 -4.57 -5.34 -15.20
CA GLY A 613 -4.89 -5.13 -13.79
C GLY A 613 -3.88 -5.83 -12.89
N THR A 614 -3.39 -5.14 -11.88
CA THR A 614 -2.48 -5.67 -10.85
C THR A 614 -3.23 -5.98 -9.57
N GLY A 615 -3.01 -7.17 -9.00
CA GLY A 615 -3.46 -7.47 -7.66
C GLY A 615 -2.85 -6.49 -6.67
N GLY A 616 -3.62 -6.11 -5.66
CA GLY A 616 -3.14 -5.23 -4.60
C GLY A 616 -2.01 -5.89 -3.82
N THR A 617 -1.07 -5.09 -3.33
CA THR A 617 -0.03 -5.57 -2.43
C THR A 617 -0.65 -5.93 -1.08
N GLY A 618 -0.15 -6.98 -0.43
CA GLY A 618 -0.47 -7.24 0.97
C GLY A 618 0.14 -6.19 1.89
N GLY A 619 -0.51 -5.89 3.01
CA GLY A 619 0.00 -4.95 4.00
C GLY A 619 1.20 -5.49 4.79
N GLU A 620 1.92 -4.62 5.48
CA GLU A 620 3.01 -5.00 6.38
C GLU A 620 2.51 -5.41 7.76
N GLY A 621 3.11 -6.46 8.34
CA GLY A 621 2.79 -6.89 9.69
C GLY A 621 3.29 -5.90 10.75
N GLY A 622 2.50 -5.69 11.80
CA GLY A 622 2.84 -4.78 12.88
C GLY A 622 4.04 -5.25 13.71
N ALA A 623 4.82 -4.33 14.25
CA ALA A 623 5.93 -4.67 15.14
C ALA A 623 5.40 -5.20 16.49
N GLY A 624 6.09 -6.17 17.08
CA GLY A 624 5.84 -6.60 18.45
C GLY A 624 6.34 -5.57 19.46
N GLY A 625 5.62 -5.42 20.56
CA GLY A 625 5.96 -4.51 21.66
C GLY A 625 7.21 -4.97 22.42
N ALA A 626 7.98 -4.03 22.95
CA ALA A 626 9.11 -4.37 23.82
C ALA A 626 8.62 -4.88 25.18
N GLY A 627 9.34 -5.83 25.78
CA GLY A 627 9.14 -6.23 27.17
C GLY A 627 9.66 -5.19 28.15
N GLY A 628 9.01 -5.06 29.31
CA GLY A 628 9.41 -4.12 30.35
C GLY A 628 10.65 -4.59 31.13
N ASP A 629 11.38 -3.65 31.72
CA ASP A 629 12.54 -3.99 32.56
C ASP A 629 12.12 -4.61 33.90
N GLY A 630 12.96 -5.48 34.46
CA GLY A 630 12.80 -5.98 35.82
C GLY A 630 13.11 -4.91 36.87
N GLY A 631 12.39 -4.94 37.98
CA GLY A 631 12.58 -4.03 39.11
C GLY A 631 13.86 -4.34 39.89
N GLN A 632 14.38 -3.34 40.61
CA GLN A 632 15.52 -3.52 41.51
C GLN A 632 15.15 -4.33 42.76
N GLY A 633 16.01 -5.26 43.20
CA GLY A 633 15.87 -5.95 44.49
C GLY A 633 16.36 -5.11 45.68
N ASP A 634 15.76 -5.31 46.85
CA ASP A 634 16.27 -4.72 48.10
C ASP A 634 17.52 -5.46 48.60
N ILE A 635 18.21 -4.93 49.62
CA ILE A 635 19.44 -5.51 50.20
C ILE A 635 19.28 -7.02 50.46
N GLY A 636 20.14 -7.83 49.83
CA GLY A 636 20.12 -9.28 49.95
C GLY A 636 19.10 -10.01 49.07
N PHE A 637 18.40 -9.32 48.17
CA PHE A 637 17.43 -9.90 47.25
C PHE A 637 17.74 -9.61 45.78
N ASP A 638 17.38 -10.56 44.93
CA ASP A 638 17.68 -10.50 43.51
C ASP A 638 16.84 -9.45 42.77
N GLY A 639 17.36 -8.99 41.64
CA GLY A 639 16.59 -8.17 40.71
C GLY A 639 15.47 -8.96 40.02
N GLY A 640 14.42 -8.25 39.60
CA GLY A 640 13.30 -8.84 38.87
C GLY A 640 13.66 -9.31 37.46
N ARG A 641 12.90 -10.25 36.91
CA ARG A 641 13.08 -10.68 35.51
C ARG A 641 12.61 -9.59 34.54
N GLY A 642 13.34 -9.36 33.46
CA GLY A 642 12.85 -8.58 32.31
C GLY A 642 11.70 -9.29 31.59
N GLY A 643 10.72 -8.52 31.11
CA GLY A 643 9.59 -9.02 30.35
C GLY A 643 10.00 -9.48 28.95
N ASP A 644 9.31 -10.49 28.42
CA ASP A 644 9.58 -10.98 27.07
C ASP A 644 9.04 -9.99 26.01
N GLY A 645 9.72 -9.90 24.87
CA GLY A 645 9.27 -9.09 23.74
C GLY A 645 8.13 -9.76 22.96
N GLY A 646 7.18 -8.96 22.48
CA GLY A 646 6.03 -9.45 21.70
C GLY A 646 6.45 -9.96 20.32
N PRO A 647 5.79 -10.98 19.74
CA PRO A 647 6.00 -11.39 18.36
C PRO A 647 5.60 -10.28 17.37
N GLY A 648 6.30 -10.19 16.24
CA GLY A 648 5.87 -9.38 15.10
C GLY A 648 4.68 -10.03 14.36
N GLY A 649 3.79 -9.20 13.81
CA GLY A 649 2.64 -9.62 13.04
C GLY A 649 3.02 -10.18 11.67
N GLY A 650 2.20 -11.08 11.11
CA GLY A 650 2.41 -11.60 9.76
C GLY A 650 2.09 -10.57 8.67
N GLY A 651 2.85 -10.60 7.58
CA GLY A 651 2.57 -9.80 6.38
C GLY A 651 1.35 -10.32 5.60
N GLY A 652 0.66 -9.41 4.94
CA GLY A 652 -0.55 -9.71 4.16
C GLY A 652 -0.23 -10.44 2.87
N ALA A 653 -1.13 -11.30 2.41
CA ALA A 653 -0.99 -11.91 1.09
C ALA A 653 -1.22 -10.88 -0.03
N GLY A 654 -0.51 -10.99 -1.14
CA GLY A 654 -0.79 -10.22 -2.35
C GLY A 654 -2.06 -10.71 -3.05
N GLY A 655 -2.76 -9.82 -3.75
CA GLY A 655 -4.00 -10.14 -4.46
C GLY A 655 -3.77 -11.02 -5.69
N ASP A 656 -4.55 -12.09 -5.85
CA ASP A 656 -4.42 -12.98 -7.01
C ASP A 656 -4.96 -12.36 -8.31
N GLY A 657 -4.16 -12.41 -9.37
CA GLY A 657 -4.57 -12.11 -10.74
C GLY A 657 -5.44 -13.22 -11.33
N SER A 658 -6.75 -13.22 -11.05
CA SER A 658 -7.66 -14.24 -11.59
C SER A 658 -8.08 -14.00 -13.05
N GLY A 659 -8.14 -15.08 -13.85
CA GLY A 659 -8.87 -15.19 -15.11
C GLY A 659 -8.12 -15.86 -16.28
N THR A 660 -8.86 -16.61 -17.11
CA THR A 660 -8.40 -17.29 -18.34
C THR A 660 -8.65 -16.39 -19.56
N PHE A 661 -7.60 -15.95 -20.26
CA PHE A 661 -7.76 -14.95 -21.33
C PHE A 661 -6.98 -15.27 -22.61
N ASN A 662 -7.41 -14.64 -23.72
CA ASN A 662 -7.01 -14.96 -25.09
C ASN A 662 -5.64 -14.38 -25.52
N ALA A 663 -5.12 -13.32 -24.86
CA ALA A 663 -3.90 -12.62 -25.29
C ALA A 663 -2.97 -12.06 -24.19
N GLN A 664 -3.49 -11.56 -23.05
CA GLN A 664 -2.69 -11.04 -21.92
C GLN A 664 -3.48 -11.17 -20.60
N ALA A 665 -2.88 -11.70 -19.53
CA ALA A 665 -3.58 -11.98 -18.26
C ALA A 665 -3.12 -11.10 -17.09
N ASN A 666 -3.93 -11.03 -16.01
CA ASN A 666 -3.72 -10.15 -14.86
C ASN A 666 -2.50 -10.51 -14.02
N ASN A 667 -1.80 -9.51 -13.49
CA ASN A 667 -0.66 -9.74 -12.60
C ASN A 667 -1.14 -9.98 -11.16
N GLY A 668 -0.44 -10.86 -10.44
CA GLY A 668 -0.59 -11.00 -9.00
C GLY A 668 0.08 -9.84 -8.25
N GLY A 669 -0.42 -9.53 -7.06
CA GLY A 669 0.16 -8.53 -6.16
C GLY A 669 1.30 -9.09 -5.32
N ASP A 670 2.19 -8.22 -4.86
CA ASP A 670 3.27 -8.62 -3.94
C ASP A 670 2.72 -8.95 -2.55
N GLY A 671 3.35 -9.90 -1.86
CA GLY A 671 3.10 -10.17 -0.45
C GLY A 671 3.76 -9.12 0.45
N GLY A 672 3.11 -8.76 1.54
CA GLY A 672 3.61 -7.77 2.49
C GLY A 672 4.67 -8.34 3.44
N ALA A 673 5.55 -7.47 3.97
CA ALA A 673 6.60 -7.89 4.89
C ALA A 673 6.02 -8.30 6.26
N GLY A 674 6.68 -9.25 6.94
CA GLY A 674 6.38 -9.58 8.33
C GLY A 674 6.97 -8.54 9.29
N GLY A 675 6.27 -8.30 10.40
CA GLY A 675 6.66 -7.34 11.42
C GLY A 675 7.87 -7.77 12.23
N VAL A 676 8.64 -6.80 12.74
CA VAL A 676 9.79 -7.08 13.60
C VAL A 676 9.32 -7.54 14.99
N GLY A 677 9.98 -8.53 15.58
CA GLY A 677 9.73 -8.96 16.95
C GLY A 677 10.23 -7.93 17.98
N GLY A 678 9.51 -7.81 19.09
CA GLY A 678 9.84 -6.91 20.18
C GLY A 678 11.11 -7.31 20.92
N ALA A 679 11.86 -6.33 21.43
CA ALA A 679 13.01 -6.60 22.28
C ALA A 679 12.57 -7.13 23.66
N GLY A 680 13.35 -8.04 24.24
CA GLY A 680 13.19 -8.45 25.62
C GLY A 680 13.70 -7.38 26.59
N GLY A 681 13.02 -7.21 27.72
CA GLY A 681 13.39 -6.24 28.74
C GLY A 681 14.66 -6.63 29.50
N THR A 682 15.34 -5.66 30.08
CA THR A 682 16.54 -5.93 30.89
C THR A 682 16.16 -6.53 32.23
N GLY A 683 17.01 -7.40 32.77
CA GLY A 683 16.86 -7.89 34.14
C GLY A 683 17.13 -6.78 35.15
N GLY A 684 16.39 -6.79 36.26
CA GLY A 684 16.54 -5.81 37.33
C GLY A 684 17.87 -5.92 38.06
N THR A 685 18.30 -4.83 38.68
CA THR A 685 19.53 -4.83 39.47
C THR A 685 19.34 -5.56 40.80
N GLY A 686 20.31 -6.37 41.20
CA GLY A 686 20.31 -7.02 42.52
C GLY A 686 20.53 -6.01 43.64
N GLY A 687 19.94 -6.25 44.79
CA GLY A 687 20.30 -5.51 46.00
C GLY A 687 21.70 -5.86 46.48
N VAL A 688 22.25 -5.06 47.40
CA VAL A 688 23.61 -5.25 47.94
C VAL A 688 23.84 -6.72 48.34
N GLY A 689 24.81 -7.39 47.68
CA GLY A 689 25.16 -8.79 47.95
C GLY A 689 24.25 -9.85 47.29
N ALA A 690 23.38 -9.46 46.36
CA ALA A 690 22.46 -10.35 45.64
C ALA A 690 22.61 -10.27 44.12
N ASP A 691 21.98 -11.20 43.42
CA ASP A 691 22.16 -11.40 41.99
C ASP A 691 21.28 -10.44 41.16
N GLY A 692 21.75 -10.09 39.97
CA GLY A 692 20.89 -9.41 38.99
C GLY A 692 19.78 -10.34 38.47
N GLY A 693 18.65 -9.77 38.06
CA GLY A 693 17.57 -10.53 37.44
C GLY A 693 17.92 -11.03 36.04
N ARG A 694 17.25 -12.10 35.57
CA ARG A 694 17.39 -12.57 34.18
C ARG A 694 16.78 -11.55 33.21
N GLY A 695 17.41 -11.34 32.05
CA GLY A 695 16.78 -10.61 30.95
C GLY A 695 15.54 -11.31 30.39
N GLY A 696 14.72 -10.58 29.66
CA GLY A 696 13.56 -11.10 28.92
C GLY A 696 13.97 -11.67 27.56
N ASP A 697 13.29 -12.73 27.14
CA ASP A 697 13.53 -13.35 25.83
C ASP A 697 12.99 -12.44 24.73
N SER A 698 13.66 -12.41 23.57
CA SER A 698 13.21 -11.56 22.45
C SER A 698 12.02 -12.15 21.70
N GLY A 699 11.17 -11.27 21.18
CA GLY A 699 10.06 -11.64 20.31
C GLY A 699 10.53 -12.19 18.97
N ARG A 700 9.79 -13.17 18.45
CA ARG A 700 9.98 -13.71 17.09
C ARG A 700 9.59 -12.67 16.04
N GLY A 701 10.30 -12.62 14.92
CA GLY A 701 9.84 -11.87 13.75
C GLY A 701 8.63 -12.52 13.07
N GLY A 702 7.74 -11.71 12.52
CA GLY A 702 6.55 -12.14 11.80
C GLY A 702 6.90 -12.73 10.44
N ASP A 703 6.12 -13.71 9.97
CA ASP A 703 6.32 -14.30 8.65
C ASP A 703 5.86 -13.33 7.55
N GLY A 704 6.58 -13.27 6.42
CA GLY A 704 6.22 -12.49 5.25
C GLY A 704 5.04 -13.11 4.50
N GLY A 705 4.20 -12.26 3.92
CA GLY A 705 3.03 -12.67 3.17
C GLY A 705 3.38 -13.33 1.83
N ASN A 706 2.61 -14.32 1.42
CA ASN A 706 2.75 -14.89 0.08
C ASN A 706 2.27 -13.89 -0.97
N ALA A 707 2.89 -13.90 -2.14
CA ALA A 707 2.42 -13.10 -3.25
C ALA A 707 1.21 -13.73 -3.93
N GLY A 708 0.46 -12.89 -4.64
CA GLY A 708 -0.61 -13.31 -5.54
C GLY A 708 -0.07 -13.97 -6.81
N HIS A 709 -0.80 -14.94 -7.33
CA HIS A 709 -0.50 -15.59 -8.60
C HIS A 709 -0.94 -14.74 -9.80
N GLY A 710 -0.20 -14.80 -10.90
CA GLY A 710 -0.59 -14.23 -12.18
C GLY A 710 -1.61 -15.11 -12.92
N GLY A 711 -2.45 -14.49 -13.76
CA GLY A 711 -3.50 -15.18 -14.50
C GLY A 711 -2.97 -16.03 -15.67
N ALA A 712 -3.69 -17.10 -16.03
CA ALA A 712 -3.31 -18.02 -17.11
C ALA A 712 -3.88 -17.59 -18.48
N ALA A 713 -3.08 -17.70 -19.54
CA ALA A 713 -3.55 -17.52 -20.93
C ALA A 713 -4.05 -18.85 -21.53
N GLU A 714 -5.16 -18.84 -22.28
CA GLU A 714 -5.82 -20.06 -22.79
C GLU A 714 -5.26 -20.56 -24.13
N PHE A 715 -4.57 -19.71 -24.91
CA PHE A 715 -4.07 -20.05 -26.26
C PHE A 715 -2.54 -19.89 -26.40
N SER A 716 -1.92 -20.82 -27.14
CA SER A 716 -0.49 -20.80 -27.49
C SER A 716 -0.26 -20.10 -28.84
N GLY A 717 0.57 -19.04 -28.87
CA GLY A 717 0.93 -18.31 -30.11
C GLY A 717 1.95 -17.17 -29.89
N ARG A 718 2.46 -16.57 -30.98
CA ARG A 718 3.37 -15.40 -30.91
C ARG A 718 2.63 -14.18 -30.37
N GLY A 719 3.12 -13.62 -29.25
CA GLY A 719 2.59 -12.39 -28.65
C GLY A 719 1.57 -12.60 -27.52
N VAL A 720 1.46 -13.82 -26.97
CA VAL A 720 0.62 -14.14 -25.80
C VAL A 720 1.50 -14.25 -24.54
N TYR A 721 1.18 -13.47 -23.51
CA TYR A 721 1.88 -13.48 -22.21
C TYR A 721 0.87 -13.72 -21.08
N GLY A 722 1.13 -14.72 -20.23
CA GLY A 722 0.46 -14.88 -18.95
C GLY A 722 0.77 -13.72 -18.02
N GLY A 723 -0.06 -13.53 -16.99
CA GLY A 723 0.19 -12.50 -15.98
C GLY A 723 1.42 -12.85 -15.15
N GLU A 724 2.13 -11.83 -14.69
CA GLU A 724 3.27 -12.01 -13.79
C GLU A 724 2.78 -12.36 -12.38
N GLY A 725 3.47 -13.25 -11.69
CA GLY A 725 3.25 -13.48 -10.27
C GLY A 725 3.93 -12.39 -9.43
N GLY A 726 3.33 -12.01 -8.31
CA GLY A 726 3.95 -11.05 -7.39
C GLY A 726 5.13 -11.66 -6.62
N SER A 727 5.99 -10.83 -6.03
CA SER A 727 7.05 -11.28 -5.12
C SER A 727 6.53 -11.50 -3.69
N GLY A 728 7.02 -12.54 -3.02
CA GLY A 728 6.68 -12.81 -1.63
C GLY A 728 7.32 -11.79 -0.69
N GLY A 729 6.65 -11.47 0.40
CA GLY A 729 7.12 -10.50 1.39
C GLY A 729 8.28 -11.02 2.21
N ALA A 730 9.18 -10.13 2.64
CA ALA A 730 10.27 -10.53 3.54
C ALA A 730 9.73 -10.93 4.92
N GLY A 731 10.36 -11.92 5.56
CA GLY A 731 10.12 -12.21 6.97
C GLY A 731 10.70 -11.12 7.87
N GLY A 732 10.01 -10.81 8.96
CA GLY A 732 10.45 -9.84 9.95
C GLY A 732 11.65 -10.33 10.74
N ASN A 733 12.51 -9.42 11.18
CA ASN A 733 13.61 -9.76 12.08
C ASN A 733 13.07 -10.08 13.48
N ALA A 734 13.75 -10.96 14.21
CA ALA A 734 13.48 -11.10 15.64
C ALA A 734 13.98 -9.88 16.44
N GLY A 735 13.44 -9.69 17.63
CA GLY A 735 13.91 -8.67 18.55
C GLY A 735 15.29 -8.98 19.15
N GLY A 736 15.86 -8.01 19.85
CA GLY A 736 17.06 -8.22 20.65
C GLY A 736 16.74 -8.87 22.00
N ALA A 737 17.56 -9.82 22.43
CA ALA A 737 17.41 -10.45 23.75
C ALA A 737 17.75 -9.45 24.87
N GLY A 738 16.99 -9.50 25.96
CA GLY A 738 17.25 -8.69 27.15
C GLY A 738 18.57 -9.07 27.83
N THR A 739 19.32 -8.06 28.27
CA THR A 739 20.52 -8.30 29.09
C THR A 739 20.12 -8.67 30.51
N GLY A 740 20.90 -9.54 31.15
CA GLY A 740 20.78 -9.77 32.59
C GLY A 740 21.10 -8.51 33.39
N GLY A 741 20.48 -8.39 34.56
CA GLY A 741 20.65 -7.26 35.46
C GLY A 741 22.05 -7.23 36.09
N THR A 742 22.45 -6.06 36.56
CA THR A 742 23.72 -5.93 37.29
C THR A 742 23.61 -6.47 38.71
N ALA A 743 24.70 -7.05 39.23
CA ALA A 743 24.79 -7.47 40.63
C ALA A 743 24.76 -6.28 41.58
N GLY A 744 24.29 -6.49 42.81
CA GLY A 744 24.33 -5.46 43.83
C GLY A 744 25.71 -5.27 44.44
N SER A 745 26.14 -4.01 44.61
CA SER A 745 27.47 -3.68 45.13
C SER A 745 27.61 -3.95 46.65
N GLY A 746 28.39 -4.96 47.08
CA GLY A 746 28.66 -5.28 48.50
C GLY A 746 29.43 -6.58 48.78
N GLY A 747 29.87 -6.77 50.04
CA GLY A 747 31.03 -7.59 50.49
C GLY A 747 31.07 -9.10 50.29
N ALA A 748 30.07 -9.70 49.63
CA ALA A 748 30.20 -10.98 48.95
C ALA A 748 29.45 -10.79 47.63
N GLY A 749 30.19 -10.51 46.55
CA GLY A 749 29.61 -9.97 45.31
C GLY A 749 28.61 -10.93 44.70
N GLY A 750 27.35 -10.50 44.56
CA GLY A 750 26.37 -11.19 43.73
C GLY A 750 26.86 -11.31 42.28
N PHE A 751 26.28 -12.24 41.55
CA PHE A 751 26.53 -12.42 40.13
C PHE A 751 25.62 -11.50 39.32
N GLY A 752 26.11 -11.07 38.14
CA GLY A 752 25.22 -10.47 37.16
C GLY A 752 24.14 -11.48 36.78
N GLY A 753 22.94 -10.99 36.50
CA GLY A 753 21.85 -11.83 36.06
C GLY A 753 22.18 -12.55 34.76
N ASN A 754 21.58 -13.72 34.59
CA ASN A 754 21.71 -14.47 33.34
C ASN A 754 21.10 -13.68 32.18
N GLY A 755 21.74 -13.75 31.02
CA GLY A 755 21.17 -13.18 29.81
C GLY A 755 20.03 -14.02 29.23
N ALA A 756 19.35 -13.49 28.21
CA ALA A 756 18.17 -14.08 27.59
C ALA A 756 18.44 -14.69 26.21
N ASP A 757 17.47 -15.47 25.74
CA ASP A 757 17.54 -16.18 24.46
C ASP A 757 17.16 -15.23 23.32
N GLY A 758 17.90 -15.35 22.20
CA GLY A 758 17.57 -14.67 20.95
C GLY A 758 16.42 -15.35 20.21
N GLY A 759 15.60 -14.56 19.52
CA GLY A 759 14.39 -15.00 18.86
C GLY A 759 14.66 -15.48 17.44
N ASN A 760 13.75 -16.27 16.88
CA ASN A 760 13.84 -16.64 15.47
C ASN A 760 13.35 -15.49 14.58
N GLY A 761 13.99 -15.30 13.43
CA GLY A 761 13.43 -14.46 12.38
C GLY A 761 12.17 -15.09 11.77
N GLY A 762 11.34 -14.27 11.14
CA GLY A 762 10.19 -14.72 10.37
C GLY A 762 10.62 -15.38 9.06
N ASN A 763 9.80 -16.30 8.54
CA ASN A 763 10.02 -16.87 7.21
C ASN A 763 9.67 -15.84 6.13
N GLY A 764 10.37 -15.86 4.99
CA GLY A 764 9.93 -15.11 3.83
C GLY A 764 8.70 -15.75 3.18
N GLY A 765 7.85 -14.93 2.57
CA GLY A 765 6.70 -15.37 1.80
C GLY A 765 7.08 -15.98 0.46
N ASN A 766 6.21 -16.85 -0.07
CA ASN A 766 6.43 -17.45 -1.38
C ASN A 766 6.08 -16.46 -2.49
N GLY A 767 6.87 -16.47 -3.57
CA GLY A 767 6.55 -15.75 -4.81
C GLY A 767 5.34 -16.37 -5.52
N GLY A 768 4.62 -15.54 -6.26
CA GLY A 768 3.48 -15.96 -7.06
C GLY A 768 3.90 -16.67 -8.34
N PHE A 769 3.12 -17.68 -8.74
CA PHE A 769 3.30 -18.31 -10.05
C PHE A 769 2.88 -17.36 -11.17
N GLY A 770 3.68 -17.27 -12.23
CA GLY A 770 3.26 -16.62 -13.47
C GLY A 770 2.33 -17.50 -14.29
N GLY A 771 1.50 -16.91 -15.14
CA GLY A 771 0.73 -17.64 -16.15
C GLY A 771 1.62 -18.28 -17.24
N ILE A 772 1.01 -18.95 -18.23
CA ILE A 772 1.74 -19.46 -19.41
C ILE A 772 2.45 -18.29 -20.13
N ASN A 773 3.79 -18.32 -20.22
CA ASN A 773 4.65 -17.21 -20.70
C ASN A 773 4.67 -15.95 -19.80
N GLY A 774 4.19 -16.02 -18.56
CA GLY A 774 4.33 -14.98 -17.54
C GLY A 774 5.53 -15.23 -16.62
N THR A 775 6.08 -14.16 -16.03
CA THR A 775 7.23 -14.25 -15.12
C THR A 775 6.77 -14.70 -13.72
N PHE A 776 7.51 -15.62 -13.09
CA PHE A 776 7.28 -15.97 -11.69
C PHE A 776 7.79 -14.84 -10.80
N GLY A 777 7.08 -14.56 -9.73
CA GLY A 777 7.57 -13.63 -8.73
C GLY A 777 8.64 -14.26 -7.86
N THR A 778 9.45 -13.41 -7.23
CA THR A 778 10.56 -13.86 -6.38
C THR A 778 10.07 -14.26 -5.00
N ASN A 779 10.70 -15.25 -4.36
CA ASN A 779 10.42 -15.53 -2.95
C ASN A 779 10.97 -14.41 -2.07
N GLY A 780 10.24 -14.06 -1.02
CA GLY A 780 10.70 -13.16 0.01
C GLY A 780 11.89 -13.73 0.78
N ALA A 781 12.80 -12.85 1.19
CA ALA A 781 13.89 -13.23 2.06
C ALA A 781 13.35 -13.56 3.47
N GLY A 782 13.92 -14.59 4.13
CA GLY A 782 13.68 -14.81 5.55
C GLY A 782 14.28 -13.69 6.41
N GLY A 783 13.63 -13.39 7.53
CA GLY A 783 14.11 -12.43 8.51
C GLY A 783 15.32 -12.96 9.30
N THR A 784 16.14 -12.05 9.80
CA THR A 784 17.30 -12.40 10.63
C THR A 784 16.85 -12.81 12.04
N GLY A 785 17.50 -13.84 12.60
CA GLY A 785 17.32 -14.21 14.00
C GLY A 785 17.92 -13.16 14.94
N GLY A 786 17.32 -13.02 16.12
CA GLY A 786 17.78 -12.14 17.18
C GLY A 786 19.09 -12.64 17.78
N LEU A 787 20.00 -11.72 18.10
CA LEU A 787 21.23 -12.04 18.81
C LEU A 787 20.91 -12.39 20.27
N GLY A 788 21.28 -13.60 20.68
CA GLY A 788 21.34 -13.98 22.10
C GLY A 788 22.53 -13.33 22.80
N THR A 789 22.53 -13.36 24.13
CA THR A 789 23.62 -12.78 24.93
C THR A 789 24.73 -13.81 25.23
N LEU A 790 25.99 -13.36 25.33
CA LEU A 790 27.20 -14.22 25.40
C LEU A 790 27.28 -15.16 26.63
N LEU A 791 26.43 -14.96 27.65
CA LEU A 791 26.44 -15.67 28.94
C LEU A 791 25.01 -16.00 29.48
N GLY A 792 24.07 -16.45 28.63
CA GLY A 792 22.74 -16.89 29.10
C GLY A 792 21.98 -17.85 28.15
N GLY A 793 21.27 -18.84 28.76
CA GLY A 793 20.44 -19.90 28.15
C GLY A 793 20.71 -21.29 28.77
N HIS A 794 19.70 -22.05 29.22
CA HIS A 794 19.81 -23.11 30.26
C HIS A 794 20.81 -24.27 30.01
N ASN A 795 21.55 -24.64 31.06
CA ASN A 795 22.26 -25.92 31.27
C ASN A 795 23.15 -26.40 30.09
N GLY A 796 24.37 -25.88 30.02
CA GLY A 796 25.51 -26.68 29.55
C GLY A 796 25.78 -26.75 28.04
N ASN A 797 25.02 -26.08 27.18
CA ASN A 797 25.40 -25.88 25.77
C ASN A 797 25.30 -24.40 25.38
N ILE A 798 26.28 -23.94 24.61
CA ILE A 798 26.41 -22.59 24.04
C ILE A 798 25.09 -22.19 23.37
N GLY A 799 24.49 -21.07 23.80
CA GLY A 799 23.29 -20.52 23.16
C GLY A 799 23.56 -20.30 21.67
N LEU A 800 22.83 -21.03 20.82
CA LEU A 800 22.90 -20.84 19.37
C LEU A 800 22.23 -19.50 19.04
N ASN A 801 22.85 -18.73 18.14
CA ASN A 801 22.23 -17.57 17.50
C ASN A 801 20.80 -17.94 17.06
N GLY A 802 19.83 -17.02 17.20
CA GLY A 802 18.48 -17.22 16.68
C GLY A 802 18.56 -17.71 15.23
N ALA A 803 17.75 -18.72 14.88
CA ALA A 803 17.80 -19.29 13.54
C ALA A 803 17.53 -18.19 12.50
N THR A 804 18.30 -18.15 11.41
CA THR A 804 17.95 -17.36 10.22
C THR A 804 16.59 -17.84 9.73
N GLY A 805 15.61 -16.95 9.62
CA GLY A 805 14.28 -17.24 9.09
C GLY A 805 14.37 -17.93 7.73
N GLY A 806 13.39 -18.76 7.40
CA GLY A 806 13.45 -19.67 6.25
C GLY A 806 13.73 -18.97 4.93
N ILE A 807 14.63 -19.57 4.13
CA ILE A 807 14.69 -19.37 2.67
C ILE A 807 13.34 -19.79 2.09
N GLY A 808 12.65 -18.89 1.38
CA GLY A 808 11.29 -19.10 0.88
C GLY A 808 11.06 -20.53 0.39
N SER A 809 10.11 -21.22 1.02
CA SER A 809 9.92 -22.65 0.87
C SER A 809 9.25 -22.94 -0.47
N THR A 810 10.02 -23.39 -1.47
CA THR A 810 9.42 -24.01 -2.65
C THR A 810 8.78 -25.34 -2.23
N THR A 811 7.47 -25.49 -2.44
CA THR A 811 6.81 -26.81 -2.33
C THR A 811 7.12 -27.72 -3.53
N LEU A 812 7.84 -27.21 -4.54
CA LEU A 812 8.24 -27.96 -5.71
C LEU A 812 9.23 -29.07 -5.34
N THR A 813 8.81 -30.30 -5.59
CA THR A 813 9.70 -31.47 -5.49
C THR A 813 10.52 -31.65 -6.76
N ASN A 814 9.91 -31.38 -7.91
CA ASN A 814 10.50 -31.54 -9.24
C ASN A 814 10.13 -30.38 -10.15
N ALA A 815 11.00 -30.06 -11.11
CA ALA A 815 10.72 -29.07 -12.15
C ALA A 815 11.49 -29.39 -13.44
N THR A 816 10.90 -29.12 -14.60
CA THR A 816 11.51 -29.42 -15.91
C THR A 816 11.81 -28.15 -16.69
N VAL A 817 12.94 -28.13 -17.39
CA VAL A 817 13.29 -27.10 -18.37
C VAL A 817 13.64 -27.73 -19.72
N PRO A 818 13.47 -26.98 -20.83
CA PRO A 818 13.85 -27.47 -22.15
C PRO A 818 15.36 -27.75 -22.24
N LEU A 819 15.69 -28.89 -22.84
CA LEU A 819 17.05 -29.27 -23.23
C LEU A 819 17.11 -29.33 -24.75
N GLN A 820 17.86 -28.42 -25.36
CA GLN A 820 18.00 -28.35 -26.81
C GLN A 820 19.24 -29.13 -27.26
N LEU A 821 19.05 -30.18 -28.05
CA LEU A 821 20.17 -30.82 -28.75
C LEU A 821 20.60 -29.99 -29.96
N VAL A 822 21.84 -29.54 -29.96
CA VAL A 822 22.49 -28.82 -31.06
C VAL A 822 23.53 -29.74 -31.71
N ASN A 823 23.54 -29.77 -33.05
CA ASN A 823 24.47 -30.60 -33.82
C ASN A 823 24.54 -32.07 -33.36
N THR A 824 23.38 -32.60 -32.95
CA THR A 824 23.15 -33.96 -32.45
C THR A 824 23.78 -34.28 -31.08
N THR A 825 24.96 -33.74 -30.77
CA THR A 825 25.78 -34.17 -29.64
C THR A 825 25.85 -33.17 -28.49
N GLU A 826 25.35 -31.94 -28.68
CA GLU A 826 25.55 -30.87 -27.71
C GLU A 826 24.22 -30.54 -26.98
N PRO A 827 24.02 -31.02 -25.75
CA PRO A 827 22.86 -30.65 -24.94
C PRO A 827 23.01 -29.24 -24.39
N VAL A 828 22.10 -28.34 -24.79
CA VAL A 828 22.12 -26.92 -24.42
C VAL A 828 20.90 -26.58 -23.59
N VAL A 829 21.12 -25.90 -22.47
CA VAL A 829 20.05 -25.26 -21.67
C VAL A 829 20.26 -23.75 -21.67
N PHE A 830 19.20 -23.00 -21.38
CA PHE A 830 19.27 -21.55 -21.23
C PHE A 830 19.22 -21.18 -19.76
N ILE A 831 20.07 -20.24 -19.36
CA ILE A 831 20.11 -19.71 -17.99
C ILE A 831 20.15 -18.18 -18.00
N SER A 832 19.64 -17.55 -16.95
CA SER A 832 19.83 -16.15 -16.64
C SER A 832 20.76 -16.02 -15.43
N LEU A 833 21.71 -15.09 -15.52
CA LEU A 833 22.61 -14.76 -14.42
C LEU A 833 22.22 -13.39 -13.87
N ASN A 834 21.94 -13.34 -12.57
CA ASN A 834 21.51 -12.12 -11.88
C ASN A 834 20.33 -11.37 -12.54
N GLY A 835 19.32 -12.11 -13.01
CA GLY A 835 18.17 -11.52 -13.73
C GLY A 835 18.50 -10.93 -15.11
N GLY A 836 19.66 -11.25 -15.67
CA GLY A 836 20.06 -10.87 -17.02
C GLY A 836 19.31 -11.65 -18.13
N GLN A 837 19.72 -11.43 -19.38
CA GLN A 837 19.17 -12.16 -20.52
C GLN A 837 19.43 -13.68 -20.41
N MET A 838 18.47 -14.50 -20.85
CA MET A 838 18.66 -15.94 -21.01
C MET A 838 19.73 -16.23 -22.07
N VAL A 839 20.75 -17.00 -21.69
CA VAL A 839 21.91 -17.33 -22.53
C VAL A 839 22.13 -18.84 -22.60
N PRO A 840 22.58 -19.37 -23.76
CA PRO A 840 22.80 -20.80 -23.92
C PRO A 840 24.08 -21.23 -23.21
N VAL A 841 23.99 -22.31 -22.43
CA VAL A 841 25.12 -23.00 -21.79
C VAL A 841 25.11 -24.47 -22.15
N LEU A 842 26.31 -25.03 -22.38
CA LEU A 842 26.48 -26.46 -22.64
C LEU A 842 26.28 -27.23 -21.33
N LEU A 843 25.35 -28.18 -21.31
CA LEU A 843 25.13 -29.06 -20.18
C LEU A 843 26.20 -30.16 -20.19
N ASP A 844 27.09 -30.14 -19.19
CA ASP A 844 28.26 -31.01 -19.17
C ASP A 844 28.33 -31.82 -17.87
N THR A 845 28.04 -33.12 -17.96
CA THR A 845 28.20 -34.03 -16.82
C THR A 845 29.65 -34.36 -16.52
N GLY A 846 30.58 -34.18 -17.45
CA GLY A 846 32.01 -34.47 -17.28
C GLY A 846 32.77 -33.48 -16.38
N SER A 847 32.20 -32.29 -16.13
CA SER A 847 32.79 -31.23 -15.31
C SER A 847 31.88 -30.76 -14.16
N THR A 848 32.40 -29.97 -13.21
CA THR A 848 31.64 -29.43 -12.08
C THR A 848 31.86 -27.93 -11.96
N GLY A 849 30.77 -27.16 -11.93
CA GLY A 849 30.78 -25.71 -11.78
C GLY A 849 30.34 -24.97 -13.06
N LEU A 850 29.90 -23.72 -12.90
CA LEU A 850 29.45 -22.88 -14.00
C LEU A 850 30.56 -21.92 -14.45
N VAL A 851 30.93 -21.98 -15.73
CA VAL A 851 32.00 -21.15 -16.32
C VAL A 851 31.47 -20.43 -17.56
N MET A 852 31.45 -19.10 -17.51
CA MET A 852 30.95 -18.23 -18.57
C MET A 852 32.09 -17.61 -19.38
N ASP A 853 31.84 -17.33 -20.65
CA ASP A 853 32.80 -16.64 -21.53
C ASP A 853 33.15 -15.23 -21.01
N SER A 854 34.30 -14.71 -21.45
CA SER A 854 34.80 -13.39 -21.11
C SER A 854 33.86 -12.22 -21.43
N GLN A 855 32.91 -12.39 -22.35
CA GLN A 855 31.89 -11.36 -22.60
C GLN A 855 31.06 -11.00 -21.37
N PHE A 856 30.94 -11.90 -20.38
CA PHE A 856 30.16 -11.66 -19.16
C PHE A 856 30.87 -10.81 -18.11
N LEU A 857 32.14 -10.41 -18.35
CA LEU A 857 32.84 -9.45 -17.47
C LEU A 857 32.17 -8.07 -17.45
N THR A 858 31.34 -7.75 -18.44
CA THR A 858 30.57 -6.50 -18.50
C THR A 858 29.29 -6.55 -17.65
N GLN A 859 28.87 -7.72 -17.18
CA GLN A 859 27.65 -7.89 -16.40
C GLN A 859 27.92 -7.61 -14.91
N ASN A 860 26.91 -7.09 -14.21
CA ASN A 860 27.01 -6.87 -12.77
C ASN A 860 26.66 -8.15 -12.01
N PHE A 861 27.68 -8.84 -11.50
CA PHE A 861 27.53 -10.03 -10.64
C PHE A 861 28.00 -9.78 -9.20
N GLY A 862 28.11 -8.51 -8.80
CA GLY A 862 28.69 -8.13 -7.51
C GLY A 862 30.24 -8.18 -7.50
N PRO A 863 30.87 -8.16 -6.31
CA PRO A 863 32.32 -8.16 -6.18
C PRO A 863 32.93 -9.50 -6.58
N VAL A 864 34.15 -9.47 -7.09
CA VAL A 864 34.97 -10.67 -7.29
C VAL A 864 35.29 -11.25 -5.92
N ILE A 865 34.88 -12.50 -5.69
CA ILE A 865 35.11 -13.22 -4.43
C ILE A 865 36.28 -14.21 -4.53
N GLY A 866 36.77 -14.48 -5.74
CA GLY A 866 37.88 -15.38 -5.99
C GLY A 866 38.46 -15.22 -7.39
N THR A 867 39.66 -15.75 -7.60
CA THR A 867 40.29 -15.82 -8.92
C THR A 867 41.05 -17.13 -9.04
N GLY A 868 41.25 -17.62 -10.27
CA GLY A 868 41.97 -18.87 -10.49
C GLY A 868 42.31 -19.15 -11.94
N THR A 869 42.93 -20.31 -12.16
CA THR A 869 43.30 -20.86 -13.47
C THR A 869 42.82 -22.30 -13.55
N ALA A 870 42.17 -22.66 -14.66
CA ALA A 870 41.66 -24.00 -14.91
C ALA A 870 41.81 -24.39 -16.39
N GLY A 871 41.56 -25.66 -16.68
CA GLY A 871 41.46 -26.19 -18.03
C GLY A 871 40.08 -26.79 -18.29
N TYR A 872 39.61 -26.74 -19.53
CA TYR A 872 38.36 -27.36 -19.95
C TYR A 872 38.60 -28.36 -21.09
N ALA A 873 38.04 -29.56 -20.95
CA ALA A 873 38.11 -30.67 -21.91
C ALA A 873 39.53 -31.00 -22.45
N GLY A 874 40.58 -30.65 -21.71
CA GLY A 874 41.99 -30.80 -22.13
C GLY A 874 42.41 -29.96 -23.35
N GLY A 875 41.52 -29.11 -23.89
CA GLY A 875 41.74 -28.34 -25.12
C GLY A 875 41.80 -26.83 -24.93
N LEU A 876 41.37 -26.33 -23.77
CA LEU A 876 41.37 -24.90 -23.44
C LEU A 876 41.95 -24.69 -22.03
N THR A 877 42.89 -23.76 -21.89
CA THR A 877 43.37 -23.27 -20.57
C THR A 877 42.90 -21.84 -20.38
N TYR A 878 42.36 -21.51 -19.21
CA TYR A 878 41.78 -20.20 -18.93
C TYR A 878 42.01 -19.72 -17.50
N ASN A 879 42.11 -18.41 -17.34
CA ASN A 879 42.00 -17.71 -16.06
C ASN A 879 40.55 -17.25 -15.87
N TYR A 880 40.11 -17.14 -14.63
CA TYR A 880 38.74 -16.71 -14.31
C TYR A 880 38.67 -15.89 -13.01
N ASN A 881 37.61 -15.09 -12.94
CA ASN A 881 37.12 -14.49 -11.70
C ASN A 881 35.90 -15.28 -11.23
N THR A 882 35.75 -15.45 -9.91
CA THR A 882 34.58 -16.07 -9.27
C THR A 882 33.72 -14.98 -8.64
N TYR A 883 32.41 -15.08 -8.87
CA TYR A 883 31.37 -14.21 -8.32
C TYR A 883 30.36 -15.05 -7.53
N SER A 884 29.67 -14.43 -6.58
CA SER A 884 28.50 -15.02 -5.92
C SER A 884 27.25 -14.35 -6.47
N THR A 885 26.51 -15.06 -7.32
CA THR A 885 25.31 -14.51 -7.99
C THR A 885 24.25 -15.60 -8.15
N THR A 886 23.01 -15.20 -8.42
CA THR A 886 21.92 -16.13 -8.71
C THR A 886 21.97 -16.65 -10.14
N VAL A 887 21.52 -17.90 -10.33
CA VAL A 887 21.33 -18.54 -11.62
C VAL A 887 19.87 -18.98 -11.73
N ASP A 888 19.18 -18.54 -12.76
CA ASP A 888 17.80 -18.92 -13.06
C ASP A 888 17.76 -19.78 -14.32
N PHE A 889 17.07 -20.92 -14.26
CA PHE A 889 16.86 -21.81 -15.41
C PHE A 889 15.59 -21.47 -16.21
N GLY A 890 14.92 -20.36 -15.86
CA GLY A 890 13.60 -20.01 -16.33
C GLY A 890 12.52 -20.56 -15.41
N ASN A 891 11.31 -20.01 -15.49
CA ASN A 891 10.16 -20.39 -14.67
C ASN A 891 10.39 -20.24 -13.15
N GLY A 892 11.23 -19.28 -12.71
CA GLY A 892 11.52 -19.05 -11.30
C GLY A 892 12.33 -20.16 -10.64
N LEU A 893 12.99 -21.02 -11.43
CA LEU A 893 13.90 -22.06 -10.98
C LEU A 893 15.25 -21.43 -10.63
N LEU A 894 15.21 -20.62 -9.58
CA LEU A 894 16.27 -19.75 -9.13
C LEU A 894 17.09 -20.42 -8.04
N THR A 895 18.41 -20.42 -8.21
CA THR A 895 19.33 -20.83 -7.15
C THR A 895 19.45 -19.77 -6.07
N LEU A 896 19.85 -20.17 -4.86
CA LEU A 896 20.55 -19.25 -3.96
C LEU A 896 21.78 -18.65 -4.66
N PRO A 897 22.27 -17.46 -4.23
CA PRO A 897 23.55 -16.96 -4.72
C PRO A 897 24.63 -18.03 -4.59
N THR A 898 25.31 -18.30 -5.70
CA THR A 898 26.23 -19.43 -5.84
C THR A 898 27.41 -19.02 -6.71
N SER A 899 28.47 -19.83 -6.68
CA SER A 899 29.72 -19.51 -7.36
C SER A 899 29.61 -19.64 -8.87
N VAL A 900 29.80 -18.51 -9.57
CA VAL A 900 29.85 -18.44 -11.04
C VAL A 900 31.22 -17.92 -11.46
N ASN A 901 31.90 -18.67 -12.32
CA ASN A 901 33.19 -18.26 -12.87
C ASN A 901 32.99 -17.53 -14.20
N VAL A 902 33.71 -16.44 -14.41
CA VAL A 902 33.77 -15.72 -15.69
C VAL A 902 35.21 -15.70 -16.17
N VAL A 903 35.43 -16.17 -17.39
CA VAL A 903 36.77 -16.22 -17.99
C VAL A 903 37.34 -14.81 -18.15
N THR A 904 38.57 -14.60 -17.67
CA THR A 904 39.30 -13.33 -17.86
C THR A 904 40.27 -13.38 -19.03
N SER A 905 40.83 -14.56 -19.32
CA SER A 905 41.69 -14.81 -20.48
C SER A 905 41.74 -16.31 -20.76
N SER A 906 41.84 -16.74 -22.02
CA SER A 906 41.90 -18.16 -22.40
C SER A 906 42.76 -18.41 -23.64
N SER A 907 43.24 -19.66 -23.80
CA SER A 907 44.02 -20.09 -24.96
C SER A 907 43.88 -21.60 -25.25
N PRO A 908 43.87 -22.01 -26.54
CA PRO A 908 43.82 -21.17 -27.74
C PRO A 908 42.40 -20.61 -28.01
N GLY A 909 42.27 -19.28 -28.15
CA GLY A 909 40.99 -18.62 -28.40
C GLY A 909 40.11 -18.42 -27.15
N THR A 910 38.89 -17.93 -27.34
CA THR A 910 37.88 -17.71 -26.27
C THR A 910 37.10 -18.98 -25.95
N LEU A 911 36.43 -19.02 -24.78
CA LEU A 911 35.57 -20.14 -24.42
C LEU A 911 34.37 -20.26 -25.39
N GLY A 912 33.74 -19.15 -25.78
CA GLY A 912 32.66 -19.17 -26.77
C GLY A 912 33.10 -19.73 -28.14
N ASN A 913 34.32 -19.43 -28.58
CA ASN A 913 34.87 -20.05 -29.80
C ASN A 913 35.15 -21.54 -29.62
N PHE A 914 35.62 -21.96 -28.45
CA PHE A 914 35.81 -23.38 -28.14
C PHE A 914 34.48 -24.15 -28.16
N LEU A 915 33.39 -23.50 -27.76
CA LEU A 915 32.02 -24.03 -27.73
C LEU A 915 31.23 -23.77 -29.03
N SER A 916 31.88 -23.39 -30.13
CA SER A 916 31.18 -23.01 -31.37
C SER A 916 30.29 -24.12 -31.96
N ARG A 917 30.54 -25.38 -31.58
CA ARG A 917 29.72 -26.53 -31.98
C ARG A 917 28.31 -26.50 -31.36
N SER A 918 28.16 -25.99 -30.14
CA SER A 918 26.86 -25.87 -29.48
C SER A 918 26.26 -24.46 -29.65
N GLY A 919 27.10 -23.46 -29.91
CA GLY A 919 26.70 -22.05 -29.83
C GLY A 919 26.53 -21.55 -28.40
N ALA A 920 26.91 -22.36 -27.40
CA ALA A 920 26.90 -21.98 -26.00
C ALA A 920 27.97 -20.92 -25.70
N VAL A 921 27.68 -20.06 -24.73
CA VAL A 921 28.57 -19.00 -24.25
C VAL A 921 29.06 -19.26 -22.82
N GLY A 922 28.93 -20.51 -22.38
CA GLY A 922 29.38 -21.01 -21.09
C GLY A 922 29.18 -22.52 -20.97
N VAL A 923 29.80 -23.10 -19.96
CA VAL A 923 29.69 -24.51 -19.60
C VAL A 923 29.00 -24.62 -18.26
N LEU A 924 27.89 -25.37 -18.22
CA LEU A 924 27.20 -25.75 -17.01
C LEU A 924 27.66 -27.16 -16.60
N GLY A 925 28.72 -27.21 -15.80
CA GLY A 925 29.28 -28.44 -15.24
C GLY A 925 28.41 -28.99 -14.10
N ILE A 926 27.77 -30.12 -14.33
CA ILE A 926 26.83 -30.78 -13.41
C ILE A 926 27.30 -32.15 -12.91
N GLY A 927 28.53 -32.53 -13.20
CA GLY A 927 29.16 -33.72 -12.61
C GLY A 927 29.21 -33.62 -11.07
N PRO A 928 28.79 -34.67 -10.33
CA PRO A 928 29.05 -34.75 -8.89
C PRO A 928 30.54 -34.97 -8.63
N ASN A 929 31.08 -34.45 -7.54
CA ASN A 929 32.34 -34.91 -6.92
C ASN A 929 33.55 -35.16 -7.86
N ASN A 930 33.91 -34.18 -8.71
CA ASN A 930 35.07 -34.26 -9.61
C ASN A 930 36.46 -34.24 -8.90
N GLY A 931 36.51 -34.34 -7.57
CA GLY A 931 37.75 -34.40 -6.79
C GLY A 931 38.42 -33.06 -6.48
N PHE A 932 37.77 -31.93 -6.77
CA PHE A 932 38.27 -30.59 -6.42
C PHE A 932 37.56 -30.03 -5.17
N PRO A 933 38.28 -29.82 -4.05
CA PRO A 933 37.70 -29.19 -2.86
C PRO A 933 37.28 -27.74 -3.17
N GLY A 934 35.99 -27.44 -3.06
CA GLY A 934 35.44 -26.06 -3.18
C GLY A 934 34.55 -25.78 -4.39
N THR A 935 34.32 -26.73 -5.31
CA THR A 935 33.39 -26.56 -6.45
C THR A 935 32.23 -27.54 -6.36
N SER A 936 31.01 -27.02 -6.25
CA SER A 936 29.75 -27.80 -6.29
C SER A 936 28.98 -27.51 -7.57
N SER A 937 28.20 -28.48 -8.05
CA SER A 937 27.25 -28.27 -9.14
C SER A 937 26.25 -27.17 -8.76
N ILE A 938 25.89 -26.32 -9.73
CA ILE A 938 24.92 -25.23 -9.51
C ILE A 938 23.56 -25.78 -9.02
N VAL A 939 23.24 -27.01 -9.39
CA VAL A 939 22.01 -27.71 -8.98
C VAL A 939 21.90 -27.81 -7.46
N THR A 940 23.02 -27.98 -6.77
CA THR A 940 23.03 -28.11 -5.31
C THR A 940 22.59 -26.83 -4.58
N ALA A 941 22.61 -25.68 -5.28
CA ALA A 941 22.11 -24.41 -4.77
C ALA A 941 20.61 -24.18 -5.05
N MET A 942 19.92 -25.14 -5.66
CA MET A 942 18.47 -25.09 -5.88
C MET A 942 17.69 -25.28 -4.55
N PRO A 943 16.52 -24.66 -4.41
CA PRO A 943 15.72 -24.75 -3.18
C PRO A 943 15.03 -26.10 -3.01
N GLY A 944 14.74 -26.47 -1.76
CA GLY A 944 13.93 -27.65 -1.43
C GLY A 944 14.51 -28.96 -1.95
N LEU A 945 13.65 -29.82 -2.52
CA LEU A 945 14.08 -31.10 -3.10
C LEU A 945 14.66 -30.96 -4.52
N LEU A 946 14.56 -29.78 -5.15
CA LEU A 946 15.09 -29.54 -6.50
C LEU A 946 16.62 -29.75 -6.58
N ASN A 947 17.33 -29.65 -5.46
CA ASN A 947 18.78 -29.89 -5.38
C ASN A 947 19.18 -31.38 -5.33
N ASN A 948 18.24 -32.32 -5.26
CA ASN A 948 18.56 -33.74 -5.07
C ASN A 948 19.26 -34.38 -6.28
N GLY A 949 19.03 -33.84 -7.48
CA GLY A 949 19.60 -34.36 -8.71
C GLY A 949 18.99 -33.74 -9.96
N VAL A 950 19.45 -34.22 -11.11
CA VAL A 950 18.88 -33.89 -12.41
C VAL A 950 18.69 -35.13 -13.28
N LEU A 951 17.52 -35.26 -13.91
CA LEU A 951 17.25 -36.23 -14.98
C LEU A 951 17.50 -35.56 -16.33
N ILE A 952 18.38 -36.14 -17.14
CA ILE A 952 18.73 -35.69 -18.48
C ILE A 952 18.06 -36.64 -19.46
N ASP A 953 17.15 -36.15 -20.27
CA ASP A 953 16.52 -36.92 -21.35
C ASP A 953 16.65 -36.13 -22.65
N GLU A 954 17.73 -36.41 -23.39
CA GLU A 954 18.01 -35.76 -24.66
C GLU A 954 16.97 -36.10 -25.73
N SER A 955 16.40 -37.31 -25.66
CA SER A 955 15.41 -37.79 -26.63
C SER A 955 14.07 -37.06 -26.48
N ALA A 956 13.67 -36.78 -25.24
CA ALA A 956 12.50 -35.96 -24.92
C ALA A 956 12.79 -34.45 -24.93
N GLY A 957 14.08 -34.06 -24.99
CA GLY A 957 14.50 -32.67 -24.97
C GLY A 957 14.20 -31.98 -23.64
N ILE A 958 14.40 -32.67 -22.52
CA ILE A 958 14.13 -32.14 -21.18
C ILE A 958 15.31 -32.34 -20.21
N LEU A 959 15.45 -31.38 -19.30
CA LEU A 959 16.24 -31.49 -18.07
C LEU A 959 15.30 -31.31 -16.88
N GLN A 960 15.19 -32.30 -16.00
CA GLN A 960 14.34 -32.24 -14.81
C GLN A 960 15.19 -32.12 -13.54
N PHE A 961 14.94 -31.11 -12.73
CA PHE A 961 15.46 -30.96 -11.37
C PHE A 961 14.62 -31.74 -10.37
N GLY A 962 15.25 -32.18 -9.28
CA GLY A 962 14.60 -32.84 -8.15
C GLY A 962 14.90 -34.34 -8.03
N PRO A 963 14.19 -35.07 -7.16
CA PRO A 963 14.30 -36.52 -7.03
C PRO A 963 13.99 -37.23 -8.36
N ASN A 964 14.66 -38.34 -8.66
CA ASN A 964 14.37 -39.10 -9.89
C ASN A 964 12.89 -39.54 -9.92
N THR A 965 12.12 -39.09 -10.92
CA THR A 965 10.71 -39.47 -11.06
C THR A 965 10.51 -40.77 -11.82
N LEU A 966 11.56 -41.29 -12.48
CA LEU A 966 11.48 -42.56 -13.18
C LEU A 966 11.61 -43.71 -12.17
N THR A 967 10.82 -44.76 -12.40
CA THR A 967 10.86 -45.99 -11.59
C THR A 967 11.58 -47.07 -12.37
N GLY A 968 12.45 -47.83 -11.70
CA GLY A 968 13.40 -48.72 -12.39
C GLY A 968 14.70 -47.99 -12.73
N GLY A 969 15.55 -48.65 -13.51
CA GLY A 969 16.87 -48.16 -13.87
C GLY A 969 18.01 -48.72 -13.03
N ILE A 970 19.21 -48.75 -13.62
CA ILE A 970 20.43 -49.31 -13.03
C ILE A 970 21.24 -48.15 -12.46
N THR A 971 21.39 -48.12 -11.14
CA THR A 971 22.20 -47.10 -10.46
C THR A 971 23.61 -47.60 -10.23
N ILE A 972 24.60 -46.87 -10.73
CA ILE A 972 26.01 -47.11 -10.47
C ILE A 972 26.58 -46.05 -9.53
N SER A 973 27.52 -46.46 -8.68
CA SER A 973 28.22 -45.56 -7.76
C SER A 973 29.47 -44.97 -8.40
N GLY A 974 29.74 -43.71 -8.10
CA GLY A 974 30.76 -42.89 -8.74
C GLY A 974 30.14 -42.08 -9.88
N ALA A 975 30.46 -40.79 -9.90
CA ALA A 975 30.12 -39.85 -10.97
C ALA A 975 31.12 -38.66 -10.86
N PRO A 976 31.51 -38.02 -11.99
CA PRO A 976 31.15 -38.40 -13.36
C PRO A 976 31.89 -39.65 -13.87
N ILE A 977 32.87 -40.15 -13.12
CA ILE A 977 33.61 -41.38 -13.44
C ILE A 977 33.13 -42.52 -12.55
N SER A 978 32.79 -43.65 -13.17
CA SER A 978 32.39 -44.88 -12.49
C SER A 978 33.23 -46.05 -13.01
N THR A 979 33.47 -47.06 -12.16
CA THR A 979 34.07 -48.32 -12.62
C THR A 979 32.97 -49.21 -13.20
N VAL A 980 33.13 -49.64 -14.44
CA VAL A 980 32.15 -50.46 -15.19
C VAL A 980 32.89 -51.53 -16.00
N ALA A 981 32.15 -52.46 -16.61
CA ALA A 981 32.71 -53.47 -17.49
C ALA A 981 32.45 -53.12 -18.95
N VAL A 982 33.49 -53.04 -19.78
CA VAL A 982 33.39 -52.68 -21.21
C VAL A 982 33.72 -53.89 -22.07
N GLN A 983 32.91 -54.14 -23.08
CA GLN A 983 33.10 -55.18 -24.09
C GLN A 983 33.17 -54.55 -25.48
N ILE A 984 34.17 -54.96 -26.26
CA ILE A 984 34.33 -54.60 -27.67
C ILE A 984 34.04 -55.84 -28.52
N ASP A 985 33.10 -55.69 -29.45
CA ASP A 985 32.49 -56.77 -30.24
C ASP A 985 32.03 -57.94 -29.36
N ASN A 986 32.65 -59.11 -29.51
CA ASN A 986 32.42 -60.30 -28.68
C ASN A 986 33.64 -60.65 -27.82
N GLY A 987 34.51 -59.66 -27.55
CA GLY A 987 35.67 -59.81 -26.67
C GLY A 987 35.30 -60.01 -25.19
N PRO A 988 36.29 -60.19 -24.30
CA PRO A 988 36.04 -60.30 -22.87
C PRO A 988 35.50 -58.97 -22.29
N LEU A 989 34.69 -59.05 -21.23
CA LEU A 989 34.37 -57.89 -20.42
C LEU A 989 35.62 -57.44 -19.66
N GLN A 990 35.97 -56.16 -19.81
CA GLN A 990 37.14 -55.55 -19.21
C GLN A 990 36.70 -54.49 -18.20
N GLN A 991 37.16 -54.59 -16.95
CA GLN A 991 36.92 -53.55 -15.95
C GLN A 991 37.65 -52.27 -16.36
N ALA A 992 36.92 -51.17 -16.48
CA ALA A 992 37.47 -49.89 -16.88
C ALA A 992 36.78 -48.72 -16.13
N PRO A 993 37.53 -47.67 -15.76
CA PRO A 993 36.94 -46.40 -15.42
C PRO A 993 36.35 -45.75 -16.67
N VAL A 994 35.07 -45.38 -16.61
CA VAL A 994 34.33 -44.71 -17.68
C VAL A 994 33.73 -43.43 -17.14
N MET A 995 33.94 -42.33 -17.87
CA MET A 995 33.30 -41.05 -17.64
C MET A 995 32.04 -40.95 -18.49
N PHE A 996 30.89 -40.79 -17.84
CA PHE A 996 29.61 -40.53 -18.50
C PHE A 996 29.46 -39.03 -18.73
N ASP A 997 29.86 -38.58 -19.92
CA ASP A 997 30.08 -37.18 -20.25
C ASP A 997 29.17 -36.74 -21.42
N SER A 998 28.14 -35.97 -21.10
CA SER A 998 27.19 -35.40 -22.06
C SER A 998 27.83 -34.36 -22.99
N GLY A 999 28.90 -33.70 -22.57
CA GLY A 999 29.69 -32.77 -23.39
C GLY A 999 30.78 -33.44 -24.23
N GLY A 1000 30.96 -34.77 -24.11
CA GLY A 1000 32.06 -35.52 -24.70
C GLY A 1000 31.95 -35.81 -26.21
N ILE A 1001 30.99 -35.22 -26.92
CA ILE A 1001 30.75 -35.40 -28.36
C ILE A 1001 30.51 -36.89 -28.69
N ASN A 1002 31.42 -37.54 -29.43
CA ASN A 1002 31.34 -38.96 -29.81
C ASN A 1002 32.15 -39.88 -28.87
N GLY A 1003 32.75 -39.30 -27.81
CA GLY A 1003 33.51 -40.03 -26.82
C GLY A 1003 34.95 -40.35 -27.22
N THR A 1004 35.68 -40.95 -26.28
CA THR A 1004 37.05 -41.44 -26.46
C THR A 1004 37.22 -42.79 -25.79
N ILE A 1005 38.13 -43.62 -26.31
CA ILE A 1005 38.42 -44.93 -25.75
C ILE A 1005 39.94 -45.16 -25.66
N PRO A 1006 40.49 -45.61 -24.52
CA PRO A 1006 41.92 -45.88 -24.40
C PRO A 1006 42.36 -47.01 -25.33
N SER A 1007 43.51 -46.84 -25.97
CA SER A 1007 44.15 -47.82 -26.86
C SER A 1007 44.25 -49.22 -26.21
N ALA A 1008 44.58 -49.28 -24.92
CA ALA A 1008 44.66 -50.53 -24.17
C ALA A 1008 43.29 -51.22 -24.01
N LEU A 1009 42.21 -50.45 -23.82
CA LEU A 1009 40.86 -50.99 -23.65
C LEU A 1009 40.27 -51.47 -24.98
N ALA A 1010 40.52 -50.71 -26.05
CA ALA A 1010 40.03 -51.01 -27.40
C ALA A 1010 40.90 -52.02 -28.16
N SER A 1011 42.12 -52.30 -27.68
CA SER A 1011 43.14 -53.05 -28.43
C SER A 1011 43.42 -52.48 -29.83
N LEU A 1012 43.37 -51.14 -29.95
CA LEU A 1012 43.58 -50.39 -31.19
C LEU A 1012 44.70 -49.37 -31.03
N PRO A 1013 45.46 -49.03 -32.10
CA PRO A 1013 46.44 -47.95 -32.04
C PRO A 1013 45.80 -46.59 -31.69
N SER A 1014 46.44 -45.81 -30.82
CA SER A 1014 46.02 -44.43 -30.51
C SER A 1014 46.25 -43.48 -31.69
N GLY A 1015 45.48 -42.39 -31.76
CA GLY A 1015 45.64 -41.33 -32.76
C GLY A 1015 44.67 -41.40 -33.94
N GLY A 1016 43.73 -42.35 -33.93
CA GLY A 1016 42.67 -42.50 -34.92
C GLY A 1016 41.32 -42.80 -34.26
N PHE A 1017 40.28 -43.03 -35.06
CA PHE A 1017 38.95 -43.40 -34.57
C PHE A 1017 38.76 -44.92 -34.56
N VAL A 1018 37.86 -45.42 -33.71
CA VAL A 1018 37.44 -46.83 -33.77
C VAL A 1018 36.79 -47.13 -35.13
N PRO A 1019 37.10 -48.26 -35.79
CA PRO A 1019 36.50 -48.61 -37.07
C PRO A 1019 34.98 -48.67 -37.00
N ALA A 1020 34.29 -48.19 -38.05
CA ALA A 1020 32.84 -48.36 -38.18
C ALA A 1020 32.45 -49.85 -38.21
N GLY A 1021 31.31 -50.19 -37.62
CA GLY A 1021 30.87 -51.58 -37.47
C GLY A 1021 31.35 -52.26 -36.18
N THR A 1022 32.12 -51.58 -35.33
CA THR A 1022 32.59 -52.11 -34.04
C THR A 1022 31.48 -51.95 -33.00
N THR A 1023 31.10 -53.01 -32.31
CA THR A 1023 30.11 -52.93 -31.23
C THR A 1023 30.79 -52.62 -29.91
N ILE A 1024 30.31 -51.61 -29.19
CA ILE A 1024 30.79 -51.23 -27.87
C ILE A 1024 29.64 -51.37 -26.90
N SER A 1025 29.80 -52.27 -25.93
CA SER A 1025 28.81 -52.56 -24.89
C SER A 1025 29.40 -52.23 -23.52
N VAL A 1026 28.65 -51.46 -22.72
CA VAL A 1026 29.05 -51.09 -21.36
C VAL A 1026 28.04 -51.68 -20.38
N TYR A 1027 28.54 -52.41 -19.40
CA TYR A 1027 27.79 -53.14 -18.39
C TYR A 1027 28.09 -52.59 -16.99
N THR A 1028 27.27 -52.96 -16.01
CA THR A 1028 27.60 -52.82 -14.59
C THR A 1028 28.96 -53.46 -14.27
N SER A 1029 29.59 -53.05 -13.17
CA SER A 1029 30.93 -53.51 -12.79
C SER A 1029 31.04 -55.00 -12.49
N ASP A 1030 29.93 -55.67 -12.20
CA ASP A 1030 29.85 -57.13 -12.06
C ASP A 1030 29.70 -57.85 -13.42
N GLY A 1031 29.52 -57.09 -14.51
CA GLY A 1031 29.30 -57.60 -15.86
C GLY A 1031 27.91 -58.19 -16.11
N GLN A 1032 26.97 -58.06 -15.17
CA GLN A 1032 25.70 -58.78 -15.21
C GLN A 1032 24.60 -58.03 -15.96
N THR A 1033 24.61 -56.69 -15.94
CA THR A 1033 23.52 -55.87 -16.51
C THR A 1033 24.07 -54.88 -17.52
N LEU A 1034 23.51 -54.85 -18.73
CA LEU A 1034 23.89 -53.91 -19.77
C LEU A 1034 23.39 -52.50 -19.40
N LEU A 1035 24.27 -51.51 -19.45
CA LEU A 1035 23.91 -50.09 -19.30
C LEU A 1035 23.54 -49.50 -20.66
N TYR A 1036 24.42 -49.65 -21.66
CA TYR A 1036 24.14 -49.26 -23.04
C TYR A 1036 25.03 -50.01 -24.02
N SER A 1037 24.60 -50.11 -25.28
CA SER A 1037 25.37 -50.70 -26.37
C SER A 1037 25.09 -49.97 -27.67
N TYR A 1038 26.10 -49.85 -28.52
CA TYR A 1038 25.93 -49.35 -29.88
C TYR A 1038 26.99 -49.90 -30.82
N THR A 1039 26.70 -49.87 -32.11
CA THR A 1039 27.67 -50.17 -33.15
C THR A 1039 28.15 -48.85 -33.76
N THR A 1040 29.46 -48.64 -33.77
CA THR A 1040 30.07 -47.41 -34.30
C THR A 1040 29.75 -47.23 -35.79
N THR A 1041 29.64 -45.97 -36.22
CA THR A 1041 29.47 -45.61 -37.63
C THR A 1041 30.63 -44.74 -38.09
N ALA A 1042 30.65 -44.38 -39.39
CA ALA A 1042 31.66 -43.45 -39.91
C ALA A 1042 31.60 -42.05 -39.26
N THR A 1043 30.45 -41.66 -38.70
CA THR A 1043 30.21 -40.33 -38.14
C THR A 1043 29.92 -40.33 -36.63
N ASN A 1044 29.69 -41.51 -36.04
CA ASN A 1044 29.53 -41.71 -34.59
C ASN A 1044 30.48 -42.82 -34.13
N THR A 1045 31.72 -42.42 -33.84
CA THR A 1045 32.78 -43.33 -33.41
C THR A 1045 33.74 -42.59 -32.46
N PRO A 1046 34.19 -43.24 -31.37
CA PRO A 1046 35.06 -42.62 -30.38
C PRO A 1046 36.50 -42.54 -30.91
N PHE A 1047 37.22 -41.51 -30.46
CA PHE A 1047 38.64 -41.37 -30.76
C PHE A 1047 39.49 -42.25 -29.82
N VAL A 1048 40.51 -42.92 -30.37
CA VAL A 1048 41.39 -43.81 -29.61
C VAL A 1048 42.55 -43.02 -28.99
N THR A 1049 42.58 -42.95 -27.67
CA THR A 1049 43.60 -42.19 -26.90
C THR A 1049 44.77 -43.07 -26.46
N SER A 1050 45.94 -42.48 -26.18
CA SER A 1050 47.13 -43.20 -25.71
C SER A 1050 47.13 -43.52 -24.20
N GLY A 1051 45.99 -43.32 -23.52
CA GLY A 1051 45.81 -43.46 -22.07
C GLY A 1051 44.56 -42.72 -21.59
N GLY A 1052 44.41 -42.56 -20.27
CA GLY A 1052 43.23 -41.91 -19.66
C GLY A 1052 42.07 -42.86 -19.41
N VAL A 1053 40.88 -42.31 -19.15
CA VAL A 1053 39.64 -43.05 -18.97
C VAL A 1053 38.83 -43.06 -20.27
N MET A 1054 37.96 -44.05 -20.45
CA MET A 1054 36.99 -44.01 -21.55
C MET A 1054 35.96 -42.90 -21.26
N ASN A 1055 35.60 -42.14 -22.29
CA ASN A 1055 34.57 -41.12 -22.24
C ASN A 1055 33.44 -41.56 -23.16
N THR A 1056 32.21 -41.61 -22.65
CA THR A 1056 31.07 -42.12 -23.42
C THR A 1056 30.66 -41.23 -24.59
N GLY A 1057 30.92 -39.92 -24.49
CA GLY A 1057 30.22 -38.91 -25.28
C GLY A 1057 28.70 -38.97 -25.07
N HIS A 1058 27.97 -38.43 -26.04
CA HIS A 1058 26.50 -38.31 -26.01
C HIS A 1058 25.74 -39.65 -26.09
N VAL A 1059 26.39 -40.74 -26.54
CA VAL A 1059 25.70 -41.98 -26.93
C VAL A 1059 24.72 -42.52 -25.87
N PRO A 1060 25.10 -42.70 -24.59
CA PRO A 1060 24.16 -43.20 -23.60
C PRO A 1060 23.03 -42.19 -23.31
N PHE A 1061 23.29 -40.87 -23.33
CA PHE A 1061 22.28 -39.84 -23.11
C PHE A 1061 21.26 -39.72 -24.25
N ALA A 1062 21.70 -39.96 -25.48
CA ALA A 1062 20.83 -40.01 -26.65
C ALA A 1062 19.96 -41.29 -26.71
N GLN A 1063 20.39 -42.37 -26.04
CA GLN A 1063 19.67 -43.64 -26.01
C GLN A 1063 18.61 -43.71 -24.91
N GLN A 1064 18.86 -43.08 -23.76
CA GLN A 1064 18.01 -43.24 -22.58
C GLN A 1064 18.10 -42.06 -21.60
N PRO A 1065 17.09 -41.87 -20.74
CA PRO A 1065 17.15 -40.89 -19.67
C PRO A 1065 18.21 -41.27 -18.61
N ILE A 1066 19.09 -40.34 -18.30
CA ILE A 1066 20.16 -40.54 -17.29
C ILE A 1066 19.97 -39.58 -16.14
N TYR A 1067 19.85 -40.12 -14.93
CA TYR A 1067 19.73 -39.33 -13.71
C TYR A 1067 21.10 -39.18 -13.01
N VAL A 1068 21.43 -37.95 -12.64
CA VAL A 1068 22.61 -37.58 -11.87
C VAL A 1068 22.17 -37.14 -10.48
N SER A 1069 22.53 -37.90 -9.44
CA SER A 1069 22.16 -37.57 -8.05
C SER A 1069 23.27 -36.81 -7.31
N TYR A 1070 22.85 -35.86 -6.47
CA TYR A 1070 23.70 -35.14 -5.51
C TYR A 1070 23.39 -35.48 -4.06
N SER A 1071 22.74 -36.62 -3.81
CA SER A 1071 22.38 -37.07 -2.46
C SER A 1071 23.59 -37.08 -1.51
N PRO A 1072 23.42 -36.78 -0.21
CA PRO A 1072 24.51 -36.50 0.74
C PRO A 1072 25.40 -37.69 1.12
N THR A 1073 25.36 -38.81 0.39
CA THR A 1073 26.12 -40.05 0.67
C THR A 1073 27.63 -39.97 0.34
N ALA A 1074 28.19 -38.77 0.17
CA ALA A 1074 29.59 -38.48 -0.19
C ALA A 1074 30.10 -39.06 -1.53
N ILE A 1075 29.30 -39.88 -2.22
CA ILE A 1075 29.60 -40.50 -3.51
C ILE A 1075 28.40 -40.23 -4.43
N GLY A 1076 28.61 -39.46 -5.51
CA GLY A 1076 27.58 -39.22 -6.52
C GLY A 1076 27.22 -40.52 -7.25
N THR A 1077 25.97 -40.62 -7.71
CA THR A 1077 25.46 -41.81 -8.42
C THR A 1077 24.82 -41.43 -9.73
N THR A 1078 24.97 -42.30 -10.73
CA THR A 1078 24.32 -42.17 -12.03
C THR A 1078 23.33 -43.31 -12.23
N THR A 1079 22.10 -43.00 -12.62
CA THR A 1079 21.07 -44.00 -12.91
C THR A 1079 20.75 -44.01 -14.40
N PHE A 1080 20.82 -45.19 -15.01
CA PHE A 1080 20.47 -45.48 -16.41
C PHE A 1080 19.06 -46.04 -16.44
N ASN A 1081 18.10 -45.34 -17.05
CA ASN A 1081 16.66 -45.69 -16.96
C ASN A 1081 16.12 -46.39 -18.21
#